data_AF-A0ABD3HRV6-F1
#
_entry.id   AF-A0ABD3HRV6-F1
#
_cell.length_a   1.000
_cell.length_b   1.000
_cell.length_c   1.000
_cell.angle_alpha   90.00
_cell.angle_beta   90.00
_cell.angle_gamma   90.00
#
_symmetry.space_group_name_H-M   'P 1'
#
loop_
_entity.id
_entity.type
_entity.pdbx_description
1 polymer ?
#
loop_
_entity_poly.entity_id
_entity_poly.type
_entity_poly.pdbx_seq_one_letter_code
_entity_poly.pdbx_strand_id
1 'polypeptide(L)'
;MWRIGVRQLTRNQQTQQQRLGAGLRDSAAWKIWKYRQTSTSAASTESATQLSDAELAEIGGWEFQSRRLSRSVSVASIGTAEILPSNRTASLEASVFNTLDTALLSAVHLPLLASQSWLTQWLSDSGSDVLEHHGSGYKSTAQLSSRPRVGVKNFASSAAVEQVQEEEDDENQLREDVSRNDTVEIQPGKKSSQVRFSELFKRQMEIETKAWESAAAEYRELMLEMCKKNLAPNLPFVQSLVLGWFEPLKNAIEAEQKAVQDLDFRAHRAGYGPFLCQLPADMLAVITMHKIMGMLMSDLTHGGCVKVVSAAANIGEAVEQEVGIYKLLNKTNKKKKAKHSAIKEPDPKEQAAAVKEGKVKDQVKKLIKQQKLRVANKVVRHANGDEPWGNEIRVKLGSRLIEIMIDVATLQPPASQTEDDMEMRPAFKHSMKTYQGPHNLSARNFGVIECDPLVVQELDKSVRHMVMPYMPMLVKPRRWTGYGSGGYLVLPSTIMRIHGAKQQKEAIQKATKTSMQKVFRALNTLGSVPWRINTRVLDVIEQIWKDGGRLAQMIGTDNVLVPSRPCTADEAEIRSWRREAAKAKRINSERHSLRCDTELKLTVARKLREEEQFYYPHNLDFRGRAYPLHPHLNHLGSDMCRGTLEFAEGLPLGPNGLRWLKIHLANVFAGGVDKLSFDGRVAFAEDKMEEVFDSAERPLEGRRWWLEAEDPFQCLATCMAIRDALVSRDPEKFVCNLPVHQDGSCNGLQHYAALGRDQIGAEAVNLIAGEKPADVYTGIATRVRAVIEKDASDDPCSNPNVENAKLMLGQVDRKLVKQTVMTSVYGVTFIGARNQILSRLNERGLADEATIYRASCYVAKVTIDALGQMFKEARCIMNWLGDCAKIIAMEGQPVRWTTPFGLPVVQPYRKPGRKLVKTTLQVLALRDDDSQPVAVARQKSAFPPNFVHSLDGSHMMMTAIACRKACINFAGVHDSFWTHAGTVDRMNELLREKFVQLYSQPILENLLKDFKQQFPHLEFPEVPKRGDLDLKEVLKAPYFFN
;
A
#
# COMPACT_ATOMS: atom_id res chain seq x y z
N MET A 1 -24.51 -30.35 36.67
CA MET A 1 -23.77 -29.11 37.02
C MET A 1 -23.81 -27.99 35.96
N TRP A 2 -24.30 -28.20 34.74
CA TRP A 2 -24.40 -27.11 33.75
C TRP A 2 -25.70 -26.27 33.81
N ARG A 3 -26.74 -26.77 34.49
CA ARG A 3 -28.00 -26.02 34.75
C ARG A 3 -27.98 -25.10 35.98
N ILE A 4 -26.92 -25.11 36.78
CA ILE A 4 -26.76 -24.21 37.94
C ILE A 4 -25.93 -22.96 37.57
N GLY A 5 -25.00 -23.06 36.62
CA GLY A 5 -24.20 -21.91 36.16
C GLY A 5 -24.97 -20.86 35.34
N VAL A 6 -26.03 -21.26 34.62
CA VAL A 6 -26.80 -20.33 33.77
C VAL A 6 -27.80 -19.48 34.58
N ARG A 7 -28.16 -19.90 35.80
CA ARG A 7 -29.01 -19.11 36.72
C ARG A 7 -28.23 -18.10 37.59
N GLN A 8 -26.91 -18.20 37.67
CA GLN A 8 -26.07 -17.20 38.36
C GLN A 8 -25.59 -16.06 37.47
N LEU A 9 -25.50 -16.27 36.14
CA LEU A 9 -25.07 -15.23 35.19
C LEU A 9 -26.17 -14.24 34.81
N THR A 10 -27.44 -14.63 34.88
CA THR A 10 -28.60 -13.74 34.63
C THR A 10 -28.97 -12.86 35.82
N ARG A 11 -28.45 -13.14 37.03
CA ARG A 11 -28.69 -12.34 38.24
C ARG A 11 -27.69 -11.21 38.46
N ASN A 12 -26.54 -11.24 37.77
CA ASN A 12 -25.49 -10.21 37.88
C ASN A 12 -25.57 -9.10 36.80
N GLN A 13 -26.41 -9.26 35.77
CA GLN A 13 -26.64 -8.21 34.77
C GLN A 13 -27.74 -7.21 35.17
N GLN A 14 -28.64 -7.56 36.09
CA GLN A 14 -29.66 -6.62 36.60
C GLN A 14 -29.14 -5.71 37.74
N THR A 15 -28.01 -6.04 38.38
CA THR A 15 -27.47 -5.30 39.53
C THR A 15 -26.41 -4.25 39.17
N GLN A 16 -25.94 -4.18 37.93
CA GLN A 16 -25.01 -3.13 37.48
C GLN A 16 -25.69 -1.92 36.80
N GLN A 17 -26.99 -2.00 36.47
CA GLN A 17 -27.77 -0.85 36.00
C GLN A 17 -28.38 0.00 37.13
N GLN A 18 -28.22 -0.38 38.40
CA GLN A 18 -28.73 0.35 39.57
C GLN A 18 -27.66 1.08 40.42
N ARG A 19 -26.42 1.27 39.92
CA ARG A 19 -25.33 1.95 40.68
C ARG A 19 -24.68 3.16 40.00
N LEU A 20 -25.43 3.90 39.17
CA LEU A 20 -25.03 5.24 38.70
C LEU A 20 -26.16 6.27 38.83
N GLY A 21 -26.99 6.14 39.87
CA GLY A 21 -28.09 7.05 40.17
C GLY A 21 -28.17 7.39 41.64
N ALA A 22 -27.10 7.96 42.22
CA ALA A 22 -27.16 8.64 43.52
C ALA A 22 -25.96 9.58 43.66
N GLY A 23 -26.23 10.89 43.68
CA GLY A 23 -25.26 11.91 44.08
C GLY A 23 -25.03 13.00 43.04
N LEU A 24 -26.02 13.88 42.86
CA LEU A 24 -25.88 15.35 42.84
C LEU A 24 -27.24 15.95 42.50
N ARG A 25 -28.02 16.20 43.56
CA ARG A 25 -29.07 17.23 43.55
C ARG A 25 -28.35 18.58 43.67
N ASP A 26 -28.75 19.50 42.79
CA ASP A 26 -28.91 20.95 43.02
C ASP A 26 -28.40 21.77 41.84
N SER A 27 -29.31 22.09 40.91
CA SER A 27 -29.62 23.48 40.53
C SER A 27 -30.62 23.46 39.36
N ALA A 28 -31.63 24.31 39.48
CA ALA A 28 -32.85 24.31 38.72
C ALA A 28 -32.69 24.88 37.30
N ALA A 29 -33.20 24.17 36.30
CA ALA A 29 -33.93 24.72 35.16
C ALA A 29 -34.52 23.53 34.36
N TRP A 30 -35.63 23.77 33.65
CA TRP A 30 -36.32 22.84 32.74
C TRP A 30 -37.43 21.96 33.37
N LYS A 31 -38.53 22.64 33.74
CA LYS A 31 -39.89 22.09 33.66
C LYS A 31 -40.54 22.57 32.36
N ILE A 32 -41.56 21.81 31.91
CA ILE A 32 -42.56 22.09 30.85
C ILE A 32 -42.08 21.65 29.46
N TRP A 33 -42.69 20.73 28.70
CA TRP A 33 -43.98 20.01 28.81
C TRP A 33 -43.94 18.78 27.86
N LYS A 34 -44.70 17.74 28.21
CA LYS A 34 -45.06 16.60 27.35
C LYS A 34 -46.59 16.62 27.26
N TYR A 35 -47.16 16.63 26.04
CA TYR A 35 -48.38 15.93 25.59
C TYR A 35 -49.13 16.69 24.49
N ARG A 36 -49.23 16.09 23.29
CA ARG A 36 -50.47 15.56 22.69
C ARG A 36 -50.23 15.14 21.24
N GLN A 37 -50.61 13.90 20.92
CA GLN A 37 -50.84 13.40 19.57
C GLN A 37 -52.32 13.52 19.19
N THR A 38 -52.60 13.31 17.89
CA THR A 38 -53.89 13.03 17.21
C THR A 38 -54.78 14.27 16.99
N SER A 39 -55.40 14.54 15.83
CA SER A 39 -55.84 13.70 14.70
C SER A 39 -56.40 14.56 13.53
N THR A 40 -56.13 14.13 12.29
CA THR A 40 -56.95 14.12 11.04
C THR A 40 -57.98 15.21 10.64
N SER A 41 -57.84 15.65 9.38
CA SER A 41 -58.80 15.65 8.24
C SER A 41 -59.42 16.96 7.69
N ALA A 42 -59.51 16.96 6.34
CA ALA A 42 -60.43 17.65 5.41
C ALA A 42 -60.21 19.16 5.14
N ALA A 43 -59.85 19.56 3.90
CA ALA A 43 -60.71 19.98 2.76
C ALA A 43 -61.26 21.43 2.96
N SER A 44 -61.35 22.36 2.01
CA SER A 44 -61.27 22.46 0.55
C SER A 44 -61.32 23.96 0.16
N THR A 45 -61.00 24.31 -1.11
CA THR A 45 -61.50 25.48 -1.93
C THR A 45 -61.24 26.91 -1.40
N GLU A 46 -60.98 27.99 -2.14
CA GLU A 46 -60.95 28.46 -3.54
C GLU A 46 -60.22 29.83 -3.44
N SER A 47 -59.46 30.33 -4.41
CA SER A 47 -59.99 31.28 -5.39
C SER A 47 -58.94 31.64 -6.45
N ALA A 48 -59.40 31.72 -7.69
CA ALA A 48 -58.67 32.09 -8.90
C ALA A 48 -58.70 33.61 -9.18
N THR A 49 -57.64 34.10 -9.83
CA THR A 49 -57.54 35.29 -10.72
C THR A 49 -56.15 35.19 -11.38
N GLN A 50 -55.86 35.44 -12.66
CA GLN A 50 -56.58 35.80 -13.87
C GLN A 50 -55.60 35.57 -15.05
N LEU A 51 -56.15 35.38 -16.25
CA LEU A 51 -55.50 35.09 -17.53
C LEU A 51 -54.61 36.23 -18.09
N SER A 52 -53.64 35.86 -18.93
CA SER A 52 -53.51 36.42 -20.29
C SER A 52 -52.61 35.53 -21.18
N ASP A 53 -53.22 34.88 -22.17
CA ASP A 53 -52.60 34.36 -23.38
C ASP A 53 -52.61 35.44 -24.48
N ALA A 54 -51.54 35.51 -25.29
CA ALA A 54 -51.52 35.89 -26.72
C ALA A 54 -50.07 35.71 -27.24
N GLU A 55 -49.78 34.62 -27.96
CA GLU A 55 -49.72 34.51 -29.44
C GLU A 55 -48.43 35.13 -30.05
N LEU A 56 -47.48 34.29 -30.50
CA LEU A 56 -47.33 33.75 -31.88
C LEU A 56 -46.84 34.78 -32.92
N ALA A 57 -45.55 34.70 -33.25
CA ALA A 57 -44.91 34.98 -34.55
C ALA A 57 -43.40 34.65 -34.39
N GLU A 58 -42.63 34.12 -35.33
CA GLU A 58 -42.79 33.62 -36.70
C GLU A 58 -41.43 32.99 -37.08
N ILE A 59 -41.45 31.91 -37.88
CA ILE A 59 -40.58 31.64 -39.06
C ILE A 59 -39.03 31.70 -38.87
N GLY A 60 -38.23 30.69 -39.22
CA GLY A 60 -38.49 29.45 -39.95
C GLY A 60 -37.19 28.66 -40.25
N GLY A 61 -37.37 27.59 -41.05
CA GLY A 61 -36.40 26.82 -41.86
C GLY A 61 -35.01 26.50 -41.28
N TRP A 62 -34.49 25.27 -41.37
CA TRP A 62 -34.16 24.60 -42.63
C TRP A 62 -34.06 23.06 -42.45
N GLU A 63 -34.18 22.39 -43.59
CA GLU A 63 -34.54 20.99 -43.84
C GLU A 63 -33.50 19.89 -43.53
N PHE A 64 -34.03 18.74 -43.11
CA PHE A 64 -33.88 17.39 -43.67
C PHE A 64 -32.67 17.06 -44.59
N GLN A 65 -31.91 16.00 -44.23
CA GLN A 65 -31.66 14.88 -45.15
C GLN A 65 -31.57 13.54 -44.40
N SER A 66 -32.50 12.65 -44.76
CA SER A 66 -32.59 11.24 -44.44
C SER A 66 -31.53 10.39 -45.15
N ARG A 67 -31.08 9.29 -44.54
CA ARG A 67 -30.92 7.99 -45.20
C ARG A 67 -30.74 6.85 -44.18
N ARG A 68 -31.85 6.19 -43.86
CA ARG A 68 -31.88 4.76 -43.49
C ARG A 68 -32.11 3.98 -44.77
N LEU A 69 -31.27 2.99 -45.05
CA LEU A 69 -31.61 1.87 -45.94
C LEU A 69 -31.36 0.57 -45.20
N SER A 70 -32.47 -0.12 -44.98
CA SER A 70 -32.63 -1.51 -44.58
C SER A 70 -32.26 -2.49 -45.69
N ARG A 71 -31.86 -3.71 -45.31
CA ARG A 71 -32.17 -5.01 -45.96
C ARG A 71 -31.91 -6.11 -44.90
N SER A 72 -32.94 -6.70 -44.27
CA SER A 72 -33.75 -7.86 -44.69
C SER A 72 -32.91 -9.13 -44.89
N VAL A 73 -33.17 -10.22 -44.15
CA VAL A 73 -33.84 -11.50 -44.55
C VAL A 73 -33.48 -12.48 -43.41
N SER A 74 -34.25 -13.41 -42.85
CA SER A 74 -35.59 -14.00 -43.04
C SER A 74 -36.01 -14.63 -41.70
N VAL A 75 -37.30 -14.62 -41.38
CA VAL A 75 -37.90 -15.63 -40.49
C VAL A 75 -38.97 -16.35 -41.30
N ALA A 76 -38.94 -17.68 -41.29
CA ALA A 76 -40.03 -18.52 -41.76
C ALA A 76 -40.28 -19.63 -40.74
N SER A 77 -41.34 -19.51 -39.96
CA SER A 77 -42.37 -20.55 -39.84
C SER A 77 -43.61 -20.02 -39.12
N ILE A 78 -44.65 -19.93 -39.94
CA ILE A 78 -46.10 -19.95 -39.71
C ILE A 78 -46.46 -21.01 -38.63
N GLY A 79 -47.46 -20.85 -37.76
CA GLY A 79 -48.48 -19.81 -37.67
C GLY A 79 -49.50 -20.04 -36.55
N THR A 80 -50.42 -19.06 -36.45
CA THR A 80 -51.83 -19.10 -36.02
C THR A 80 -52.14 -19.69 -34.62
N ALA A 81 -52.37 -18.85 -33.60
CA ALA A 81 -53.60 -18.10 -33.29
C ALA A 81 -54.71 -18.98 -32.69
N GLU A 82 -55.02 -18.78 -31.40
CA GLU A 82 -56.37 -18.39 -30.93
C GLU A 82 -56.42 -18.17 -29.40
N ILE A 83 -56.76 -16.92 -29.05
CA ILE A 83 -57.82 -16.49 -28.11
C ILE A 83 -57.89 -17.18 -26.72
N LEU A 84 -57.44 -16.42 -25.71
CA LEU A 84 -57.90 -16.51 -24.31
C LEU A 84 -59.21 -15.73 -24.13
N PRO A 85 -60.04 -16.12 -23.15
CA PRO A 85 -60.42 -15.12 -22.16
C PRO A 85 -60.26 -15.59 -20.71
N SER A 86 -59.89 -14.59 -19.91
CA SER A 86 -59.99 -14.43 -18.45
C SER A 86 -61.05 -15.26 -17.71
N ASN A 87 -60.67 -15.85 -16.57
CA ASN A 87 -61.00 -15.32 -15.23
C ASN A 87 -60.71 -16.29 -14.07
N ARG A 88 -60.30 -15.67 -12.95
CA ARG A 88 -60.63 -15.97 -11.53
C ARG A 88 -59.75 -16.89 -10.67
N THR A 89 -59.42 -16.29 -9.51
CA THR A 89 -59.23 -16.82 -8.14
C THR A 89 -57.96 -17.62 -7.87
N ALA A 90 -56.93 -17.06 -7.21
CA ALA A 90 -56.82 -16.78 -5.77
C ALA A 90 -56.79 -18.03 -4.88
N SER A 91 -55.62 -18.41 -4.39
CA SER A 91 -55.26 -18.44 -2.96
C SER A 91 -54.05 -19.34 -2.67
N LEU A 92 -53.34 -19.00 -1.59
CA LEU A 92 -52.38 -19.80 -0.83
C LEU A 92 -51.02 -20.08 -1.47
N GLU A 93 -50.00 -19.32 -1.05
CA GLU A 93 -48.73 -19.90 -0.61
C GLU A 93 -47.95 -18.90 0.26
N ALA A 94 -48.18 -19.01 1.56
CA ALA A 94 -47.24 -18.55 2.58
C ALA A 94 -46.63 -19.81 3.21
N SER A 95 -45.32 -19.74 3.51
CA SER A 95 -44.54 -20.70 4.31
C SER A 95 -43.81 -21.84 3.58
N VAL A 96 -42.80 -21.52 2.75
CA VAL A 96 -41.57 -22.34 2.62
C VAL A 96 -40.36 -21.45 2.26
N PHE A 97 -39.87 -20.64 3.19
CA PHE A 97 -38.54 -20.01 3.09
C PHE A 97 -37.98 -19.82 4.49
N ASN A 98 -37.50 -20.89 5.13
CA ASN A 98 -36.58 -20.80 6.27
C ASN A 98 -35.90 -22.13 6.72
N THR A 99 -35.85 -23.16 5.88
CA THR A 99 -35.33 -24.49 6.28
C THR A 99 -34.14 -25.01 5.47
N LEU A 100 -33.37 -24.14 4.82
CA LEU A 100 -32.14 -24.53 4.11
C LEU A 100 -30.84 -23.93 4.67
N ASP A 101 -30.91 -22.88 5.51
CA ASP A 101 -29.70 -22.23 6.06
C ASP A 101 -29.16 -22.85 7.36
N THR A 102 -29.85 -23.84 7.95
CA THR A 102 -29.42 -24.46 9.21
C THR A 102 -28.79 -25.85 9.04
N ALA A 103 -28.86 -26.45 7.85
CA ALA A 103 -28.41 -27.83 7.62
C ALA A 103 -26.94 -27.96 7.15
N LEU A 104 -26.30 -26.88 6.67
CA LEU A 104 -24.91 -26.91 6.18
C LEU A 104 -23.85 -26.49 7.21
N LEU A 105 -24.26 -26.07 8.40
CA LEU A 105 -23.34 -25.66 9.49
C LEU A 105 -23.07 -26.75 10.54
N SER A 106 -23.69 -27.93 10.42
CA SER A 106 -23.59 -29.03 11.39
C SER A 106 -22.74 -30.23 10.94
N ALA A 107 -22.11 -30.19 9.75
CA ALA A 107 -21.35 -31.32 9.19
C ALA A 107 -19.82 -31.25 9.41
N VAL A 108 -19.30 -30.32 10.22
CA VAL A 108 -17.86 -30.26 10.56
C VAL A 108 -17.68 -30.33 12.07
N HIS A 109 -18.02 -31.47 12.68
CA HIS A 109 -17.46 -31.91 13.97
C HIS A 109 -17.81 -33.39 14.21
N LEU A 110 -16.76 -34.21 14.33
CA LEU A 110 -16.62 -35.59 14.87
C LEU A 110 -15.99 -36.55 13.85
N PRO A 111 -14.90 -37.22 14.24
CA PRO A 111 -15.04 -38.35 15.15
C PRO A 111 -14.09 -38.32 16.35
N LEU A 112 -14.56 -38.80 17.50
CA LEU A 112 -13.83 -39.64 18.46
C LEU A 112 -14.78 -39.98 19.64
N LEU A 113 -15.47 -41.10 19.49
CA LEU A 113 -16.09 -41.86 20.59
C LEU A 113 -15.55 -43.29 20.51
N ALA A 114 -14.46 -43.52 21.23
CA ALA A 114 -13.93 -44.78 21.77
C ALA A 114 -12.69 -44.34 22.57
N SER A 115 -12.53 -44.52 23.87
CA SER A 115 -12.98 -45.56 24.78
C SER A 115 -13.00 -44.99 26.21
N GLN A 116 -14.02 -45.38 26.99
CA GLN A 116 -14.08 -45.18 28.43
C GLN A 116 -13.48 -46.40 29.12
N SER A 117 -12.37 -46.24 29.83
CA SER A 117 -12.00 -47.06 30.99
C SER A 117 -10.82 -46.39 31.68
N TRP A 118 -10.88 -46.27 33.01
CA TRP A 118 -9.89 -45.69 33.95
C TRP A 118 -10.34 -44.40 34.66
N LEU A 119 -11.44 -44.51 35.42
CA LEU A 119 -11.71 -43.55 36.52
C LEU A 119 -12.56 -44.17 37.65
N THR A 120 -12.30 -45.43 37.97
CA THR A 120 -12.88 -46.13 39.14
C THR A 120 -11.84 -46.98 39.87
N GLN A 121 -10.65 -46.41 40.10
CA GLN A 121 -9.67 -47.02 41.02
C GLN A 121 -8.81 -45.94 41.69
N TRP A 122 -9.50 -44.93 42.22
CA TRP A 122 -8.95 -44.04 43.23
C TRP A 122 -9.69 -44.34 44.53
N LEU A 123 -8.94 -44.69 45.58
CA LEU A 123 -9.31 -45.06 46.96
C LEU A 123 -9.22 -46.57 47.31
N SER A 124 -7.99 -47.06 47.46
CA SER A 124 -7.58 -47.90 48.60
C SER A 124 -6.05 -48.00 48.64
N ASP A 125 -5.51 -47.92 49.86
CA ASP A 125 -4.14 -48.22 50.30
C ASP A 125 -3.14 -47.04 50.25
N SER A 126 -3.01 -46.26 51.33
CA SER A 126 -2.25 -46.53 52.58
C SER A 126 -0.74 -46.45 52.32
N GLY A 127 -0.05 -45.36 52.66
CA GLY A 127 0.58 -45.14 53.98
C GLY A 127 2.09 -44.94 53.74
N SER A 128 2.64 -43.75 54.02
CA SER A 128 3.49 -43.45 55.19
C SER A 128 4.96 -43.85 55.03
N ASP A 129 5.83 -42.95 55.51
CA ASP A 129 7.18 -43.18 56.05
C ASP A 129 8.36 -43.37 55.06
N VAL A 130 9.60 -42.92 55.30
CA VAL A 130 10.29 -42.06 56.29
C VAL A 130 11.77 -41.99 55.84
N LEU A 131 12.46 -40.90 56.16
CA LEU A 131 13.93 -40.69 56.38
C LEU A 131 14.98 -41.48 55.53
N GLU A 132 15.96 -40.77 54.97
CA GLU A 132 17.25 -40.54 55.67
C GLU A 132 18.18 -39.59 54.91
N HIS A 133 18.65 -38.60 55.67
CA HIS A 133 19.80 -37.75 55.42
C HIS A 133 21.07 -38.46 55.93
N HIS A 134 22.21 -38.22 55.27
CA HIS A 134 23.48 -37.79 55.88
C HIS A 134 24.53 -37.63 54.76
N GLY A 135 25.41 -36.64 54.72
CA GLY A 135 25.70 -35.55 55.64
C GLY A 135 27.18 -35.14 55.54
N SER A 136 27.44 -33.83 55.73
CA SER A 136 28.74 -33.20 56.06
C SER A 136 29.76 -33.01 54.92
N GLY A 137 30.40 -31.85 54.74
CA GLY A 137 30.42 -30.61 55.53
C GLY A 137 31.52 -29.63 55.05
N TYR A 138 31.54 -28.45 55.70
CA TYR A 138 32.57 -27.39 55.74
C TYR A 138 32.48 -26.14 54.81
N LYS A 139 31.82 -25.12 55.38
CA LYS A 139 32.29 -23.76 55.75
C LYS A 139 33.29 -22.99 54.85
N SER A 140 32.81 -21.79 54.46
CA SER A 140 33.41 -20.44 54.71
C SER A 140 34.11 -19.67 53.57
N THR A 141 33.59 -18.44 53.39
CA THR A 141 34.25 -17.15 53.09
C THR A 141 34.91 -16.83 51.74
N ALA A 142 34.37 -15.74 51.16
CA ALA A 142 35.05 -14.55 50.62
C ALA A 142 35.71 -14.54 49.22
N GLN A 143 35.19 -13.58 48.43
CA GLN A 143 35.87 -12.64 47.52
C GLN A 143 36.50 -13.10 46.19
N LEU A 144 35.94 -12.47 45.14
CA LEU A 144 36.54 -11.88 43.94
C LEU A 144 37.52 -12.66 43.04
N SER A 145 37.06 -12.70 41.78
CA SER A 145 37.82 -12.45 40.54
C SER A 145 38.42 -13.65 39.79
N SER A 146 38.51 -13.41 38.47
CA SER A 146 39.10 -14.22 37.40
C SER A 146 38.18 -15.24 36.70
N ARG A 147 37.93 -14.93 35.42
CA ARG A 147 37.49 -15.88 34.38
C ARG A 147 38.62 -16.86 34.07
N PRO A 148 38.30 -18.09 33.65
CA PRO A 148 39.09 -18.77 32.63
C PRO A 148 38.26 -19.08 31.37
N ARG A 149 38.95 -18.98 30.23
CA ARG A 149 38.53 -19.45 28.91
C ARG A 149 38.73 -20.97 28.82
N VAL A 150 37.76 -21.67 28.23
CA VAL A 150 37.89 -22.94 27.49
C VAL A 150 36.80 -22.85 26.41
N GLY A 151 37.01 -22.97 25.10
CA GLY A 151 37.93 -23.79 24.33
C GLY A 151 37.08 -24.72 23.46
N VAL A 152 36.62 -24.25 22.29
CA VAL A 152 35.84 -25.06 21.35
C VAL A 152 36.68 -25.30 20.10
N LYS A 153 36.91 -26.59 19.82
CA LYS A 153 37.71 -27.11 18.72
C LYS A 153 36.99 -26.94 17.38
N ASN A 154 37.79 -26.65 16.37
CA ASN A 154 37.45 -26.47 14.96
C ASN A 154 36.95 -27.76 14.30
N PHE A 155 35.89 -27.64 13.49
CA PHE A 155 35.70 -28.44 12.28
C PHE A 155 35.45 -27.45 11.14
N ALA A 156 36.47 -27.20 10.32
CA ALA A 156 36.38 -26.34 9.14
C ALA A 156 36.36 -27.24 7.89
N SER A 157 35.28 -27.12 7.11
CA SER A 157 35.20 -27.64 5.74
C SER A 157 35.54 -26.52 4.76
N SER A 158 35.87 -26.91 3.53
CA SER A 158 36.28 -26.07 2.39
C SER A 158 35.49 -24.77 2.17
N ALA A 159 34.24 -24.67 2.63
CA ALA A 159 33.41 -23.46 2.54
C ALA A 159 33.88 -22.29 3.44
N ALA A 160 34.66 -22.57 4.49
CA ALA A 160 35.24 -21.53 5.34
C ALA A 160 36.44 -20.84 4.67
N VAL A 161 37.12 -21.52 3.74
CA VAL A 161 38.28 -20.96 3.02
C VAL A 161 37.82 -19.95 1.98
N GLU A 162 36.72 -20.22 1.25
CA GLU A 162 36.11 -19.23 0.34
C GLU A 162 35.51 -18.03 1.08
N GLN A 163 34.96 -18.20 2.28
CA GLN A 163 34.46 -17.08 3.10
C GLN A 163 35.57 -16.17 3.63
N VAL A 164 36.71 -16.74 4.03
CA VAL A 164 37.86 -15.95 4.49
C VAL A 164 38.52 -15.20 3.33
N GLN A 165 38.55 -15.79 2.14
CA GLN A 165 39.07 -15.14 0.94
C GLN A 165 38.13 -14.03 0.42
N GLU A 166 36.80 -14.22 0.48
CA GLU A 166 35.82 -13.15 0.22
C GLU A 166 35.87 -12.01 1.25
N GLU A 167 36.21 -12.31 2.52
CA GLU A 167 36.37 -11.30 3.58
C GLU A 167 37.68 -10.50 3.44
N GLU A 168 38.79 -11.14 3.03
CA GLU A 168 40.07 -10.46 2.75
C GLU A 168 40.01 -9.59 1.48
N ASP A 169 39.33 -10.04 0.43
CA ASP A 169 39.10 -9.23 -0.77
C ASP A 169 38.13 -8.06 -0.52
N ASP A 170 37.10 -8.24 0.33
CA ASP A 170 36.18 -7.16 0.74
C ASP A 170 36.88 -6.13 1.67
N GLU A 171 37.84 -6.54 2.53
CA GLU A 171 38.66 -5.60 3.33
C GLU A 171 39.65 -4.81 2.48
N ASN A 172 40.26 -5.42 1.45
CA ASN A 172 41.17 -4.73 0.54
C ASN A 172 40.42 -3.75 -0.37
N GLN A 173 39.21 -4.07 -0.86
CA GLN A 173 38.36 -3.11 -1.59
C GLN A 173 37.88 -1.94 -0.71
N LEU A 174 37.54 -2.22 0.57
CA LEU A 174 37.21 -1.16 1.54
C LEU A 174 38.41 -0.24 1.83
N ARG A 175 39.64 -0.77 1.82
CA ARG A 175 40.86 0.03 1.98
C ARG A 175 41.21 0.81 0.71
N GLU A 176 41.00 0.27 -0.48
CA GLU A 176 41.22 1.00 -1.75
C GLU A 176 40.19 2.12 -1.98
N ASP A 177 38.92 1.92 -1.62
CA ASP A 177 37.86 2.95 -1.71
C ASP A 177 38.04 4.08 -0.67
N VAL A 178 38.65 3.77 0.49
CA VAL A 178 38.99 4.77 1.51
C VAL A 178 40.30 5.47 1.18
N SER A 179 41.29 4.76 0.62
CA SER A 179 42.59 5.31 0.21
C SER A 179 42.51 6.21 -1.02
N ARG A 180 41.50 6.06 -1.89
CA ARG A 180 41.30 6.97 -3.03
C ARG A 180 40.78 8.36 -2.65
N ASN A 181 40.37 8.57 -1.40
CA ASN A 181 39.83 9.85 -0.92
C ASN A 181 40.82 10.71 -0.12
N ASP A 182 41.97 10.19 0.28
CA ASP A 182 42.99 10.96 0.99
C ASP A 182 44.34 10.80 0.28
N THR A 183 44.89 11.93 -0.20
CA THR A 183 46.16 12.13 -0.95
C THR A 183 46.16 11.87 -2.46
N VAL A 184 45.66 12.83 -3.26
CA VAL A 184 46.11 13.02 -4.66
C VAL A 184 46.10 14.52 -5.03
N GLU A 185 47.20 15.01 -5.59
CA GLU A 185 47.32 16.34 -6.22
C GLU A 185 46.17 16.59 -7.23
N ILE A 186 45.58 17.77 -7.14
CA ILE A 186 44.27 18.07 -7.75
C ILE A 186 44.42 18.37 -9.24
N GLN A 187 44.04 17.40 -10.09
CA GLN A 187 43.79 17.63 -11.52
C GLN A 187 42.53 18.49 -11.76
N PRO A 188 42.50 19.33 -12.82
CA PRO A 188 41.46 20.35 -13.04
C PRO A 188 40.03 19.81 -13.23
N GLY A 189 39.84 18.57 -13.70
CA GLY A 189 38.50 17.97 -13.89
C GLY A 189 37.74 17.63 -12.60
N LYS A 190 38.45 17.31 -11.50
CA LYS A 190 37.80 16.95 -10.22
C LYS A 190 37.16 18.15 -9.51
N LYS A 191 37.72 19.36 -9.69
CA LYS A 191 37.18 20.59 -9.08
C LYS A 191 35.76 20.90 -9.58
N SER A 192 35.50 20.75 -10.87
CA SER A 192 34.15 20.97 -11.45
C SER A 192 33.11 19.99 -10.89
N SER A 193 33.46 18.70 -10.80
CA SER A 193 32.56 17.67 -10.24
C SER A 193 32.23 17.88 -8.76
N GLN A 194 33.19 18.38 -7.97
CA GLN A 194 33.04 18.61 -6.54
C GLN A 194 32.21 19.87 -6.25
N VAL A 195 32.37 20.93 -7.06
CA VAL A 195 31.53 22.13 -7.00
C VAL A 195 30.09 21.78 -7.32
N ARG A 196 29.86 21.03 -8.41
CA ARG A 196 28.52 20.57 -8.81
C ARG A 196 27.84 19.70 -7.75
N PHE A 197 28.58 18.76 -7.14
CA PHE A 197 28.05 17.97 -6.03
C PHE A 197 27.66 18.85 -4.83
N SER A 198 28.49 19.84 -4.48
CA SER A 198 28.21 20.77 -3.38
C SER A 198 26.93 21.58 -3.63
N GLU A 199 26.71 22.03 -4.86
CA GLU A 199 25.49 22.74 -5.28
C GLU A 199 24.25 21.85 -5.19
N LEU A 200 24.31 20.64 -5.77
CA LEU A 200 23.20 19.67 -5.69
C LEU A 200 22.90 19.26 -4.25
N PHE A 201 23.93 19.07 -3.42
CA PHE A 201 23.76 18.76 -2.01
C PHE A 201 23.07 19.90 -1.26
N LYS A 202 23.45 21.15 -1.54
CA LYS A 202 22.79 22.34 -0.97
C LYS A 202 21.32 22.42 -1.42
N ARG A 203 21.04 22.22 -2.71
CA ARG A 203 19.66 22.17 -3.24
C ARG A 203 18.85 21.06 -2.58
N GLN A 204 19.39 19.85 -2.45
CA GLN A 204 18.74 18.73 -1.76
C GLN A 204 18.41 19.09 -0.30
N MET A 205 19.38 19.67 0.41
CA MET A 205 19.18 20.12 1.79
C MET A 205 18.07 21.16 1.88
N GLU A 206 17.99 22.10 0.94
CA GLU A 206 16.91 23.09 0.88
C GLU A 206 15.55 22.46 0.59
N ILE A 207 15.47 21.52 -0.36
CA ILE A 207 14.25 20.75 -0.67
C ILE A 207 13.72 20.04 0.58
N GLU A 208 14.59 19.35 1.34
CA GLU A 208 14.18 18.59 2.52
C GLU A 208 13.83 19.47 3.73
N THR A 209 14.53 20.58 3.91
CA THR A 209 14.43 21.38 5.15
C THR A 209 13.50 22.57 5.05
N LYS A 210 13.27 23.10 3.85
CA LYS A 210 12.48 24.32 3.64
C LYS A 210 11.16 24.06 2.93
N ALA A 211 10.78 22.82 2.61
CA ALA A 211 9.56 22.53 1.84
C ALA A 211 8.31 23.26 2.38
N TRP A 212 8.06 23.19 3.69
CA TRP A 212 6.90 23.85 4.31
C TRP A 212 7.12 25.34 4.57
N GLU A 213 8.36 25.75 4.87
CA GLU A 213 8.72 27.15 5.09
C GLU A 213 8.63 27.97 3.79
N SER A 214 9.18 27.45 2.69
CA SER A 214 9.07 28.00 1.34
C SER A 214 7.63 28.07 0.89
N ALA A 215 6.84 27.01 1.10
CA ALA A 215 5.41 27.06 0.80
C ALA A 215 4.69 28.15 1.60
N ALA A 216 4.96 28.28 2.91
CA ALA A 216 4.41 29.37 3.70
C ALA A 216 4.88 30.75 3.24
N ALA A 217 6.12 30.88 2.77
CA ALA A 217 6.65 32.13 2.21
C ALA A 217 5.96 32.49 0.89
N GLU A 218 5.81 31.53 -0.03
CA GLU A 218 5.12 31.69 -1.30
C GLU A 218 3.67 32.14 -1.09
N TYR A 219 2.96 31.56 -0.11
CA TYR A 219 1.61 32.01 0.25
C TYR A 219 1.57 33.46 0.72
N ARG A 220 2.54 33.89 1.55
CA ARG A 220 2.62 35.29 2.00
C ARG A 220 2.93 36.23 0.84
N GLU A 221 3.87 35.88 -0.03
CA GLU A 221 4.26 36.69 -1.18
C GLU A 221 3.12 36.80 -2.19
N LEU A 222 2.47 35.68 -2.51
CA LEU A 222 1.33 35.66 -3.44
C LEU A 222 0.17 36.51 -2.90
N MET A 223 -0.14 36.42 -1.60
CA MET A 223 -1.15 37.29 -0.97
C MET A 223 -0.77 38.78 -1.06
N LEU A 224 0.49 39.13 -0.80
CA LEU A 224 0.97 40.51 -0.93
C LEU A 224 0.88 41.01 -2.38
N GLU A 225 1.24 40.17 -3.36
CA GLU A 225 1.11 40.52 -4.77
C GLU A 225 -0.35 40.67 -5.21
N MET A 226 -1.24 39.80 -4.74
CA MET A 226 -2.68 39.88 -5.02
C MET A 226 -3.27 41.18 -4.49
N CYS A 227 -2.97 41.56 -3.24
CA CYS A 227 -3.42 42.80 -2.64
C CYS A 227 -2.87 44.04 -3.37
N LYS A 228 -1.64 43.96 -3.91
CA LYS A 228 -1.02 45.07 -4.65
C LYS A 228 -1.55 45.22 -6.09
N LYS A 229 -1.86 44.10 -6.76
CA LYS A 229 -2.19 44.08 -8.20
C LYS A 229 -3.68 43.87 -8.49
N ASN A 230 -4.54 43.74 -7.47
CA ASN A 230 -5.98 43.43 -7.61
C ASN A 230 -6.28 42.21 -8.50
N LEU A 231 -5.39 41.20 -8.47
CA LEU A 231 -5.47 40.01 -9.34
C LEU A 231 -6.39 38.91 -8.82
N ALA A 232 -7.08 39.12 -7.70
CA ALA A 232 -7.98 38.14 -7.10
C ALA A 232 -9.04 37.54 -8.06
N PRO A 233 -9.62 38.30 -9.02
CA PRO A 233 -10.60 37.74 -9.97
C PRO A 233 -10.01 36.79 -11.02
N ASN A 234 -8.68 36.82 -11.24
CA ASN A 234 -8.01 36.10 -12.34
C ASN A 234 -7.43 34.74 -11.91
N LEU A 235 -7.54 34.39 -10.62
CA LEU A 235 -7.07 33.10 -10.12
C LEU A 235 -8.13 32.00 -10.32
N PRO A 236 -7.71 30.77 -10.65
CA PRO A 236 -8.58 29.60 -10.53
C PRO A 236 -9.31 29.57 -9.18
N PHE A 237 -10.61 29.24 -9.22
CA PHE A 237 -11.52 29.37 -8.06
C PHE A 237 -10.95 28.78 -6.76
N VAL A 238 -10.45 27.54 -6.79
CA VAL A 238 -9.88 26.89 -5.59
C VAL A 238 -8.56 27.51 -5.12
N GLN A 239 -7.74 28.08 -6.02
CA GLN A 239 -6.54 28.82 -5.58
C GLN A 239 -6.95 30.07 -4.79
N SER A 240 -7.98 30.78 -5.26
CA SER A 240 -8.51 31.94 -4.53
C SER A 240 -9.05 31.55 -3.15
N LEU A 241 -9.71 30.39 -3.03
CA LEU A 241 -10.23 29.86 -1.78
C LEU A 241 -9.12 29.46 -0.80
N VAL A 242 -8.14 28.68 -1.26
CA VAL A 242 -7.05 28.20 -0.40
C VAL A 242 -6.18 29.37 0.09
N LEU A 243 -5.98 30.39 -0.75
CA LEU A 243 -5.32 31.63 -0.35
C LEU A 243 -6.18 32.46 0.62
N GLY A 244 -7.49 32.54 0.36
CA GLY A 244 -8.45 33.22 1.24
C GLY A 244 -8.55 32.59 2.63
N TRP A 245 -8.35 31.28 2.76
CA TRP A 245 -8.35 30.60 4.06
C TRP A 245 -7.06 30.79 4.86
N PHE A 246 -5.93 31.08 4.21
CA PHE A 246 -4.61 31.07 4.84
C PHE A 246 -4.49 32.09 5.98
N GLU A 247 -4.81 33.36 5.72
CA GLU A 247 -4.69 34.44 6.70
C GLU A 247 -5.60 34.27 7.91
N PRO A 248 -6.91 34.03 7.76
CA PRO A 248 -7.77 33.83 8.92
C PRO A 248 -7.41 32.54 9.68
N LEU A 249 -6.94 31.47 9.01
CA LEU A 249 -6.50 30.24 9.68
C LEU A 249 -5.25 30.49 10.52
N LYS A 250 -4.26 31.19 9.95
CA LYS A 250 -3.05 31.61 10.66
C LYS A 250 -3.42 32.44 11.90
N ASN A 251 -4.27 33.45 11.75
CA ASN A 251 -4.67 34.33 12.86
C ASN A 251 -5.38 33.56 13.97
N ALA A 252 -6.26 32.61 13.63
CA ALA A 252 -6.93 31.77 14.61
C ALA A 252 -5.96 30.82 15.35
N ILE A 253 -4.97 30.27 14.64
CA ILE A 253 -3.90 29.46 15.25
C ILE A 253 -3.03 30.33 16.19
N GLU A 254 -2.68 31.56 15.81
CA GLU A 254 -1.95 32.49 16.68
C GLU A 254 -2.73 32.82 17.94
N ALA A 255 -4.05 33.04 17.82
CA ALA A 255 -4.93 33.26 18.96
C ALA A 255 -4.95 32.04 19.91
N GLU A 256 -5.04 30.82 19.36
CA GLU A 256 -4.95 29.59 20.16
C GLU A 256 -3.57 29.42 20.81
N GLN A 257 -2.48 29.76 20.12
CA GLN A 257 -1.13 29.75 20.67
C GLN A 257 -0.97 30.75 21.84
N LYS A 258 -1.55 31.96 21.73
CA LYS A 258 -1.58 32.95 22.82
C LYS A 258 -2.39 32.44 24.01
N ALA A 259 -3.59 31.90 23.78
CA ALA A 259 -4.43 31.32 24.83
C ALA A 259 -3.73 30.18 25.60
N VAL A 260 -2.93 29.37 24.91
CA VAL A 260 -2.09 28.32 25.54
C VAL A 260 -1.00 28.92 26.44
N GLN A 261 -0.41 30.06 26.05
CA GLN A 261 0.64 30.76 26.82
C GLN A 261 0.07 31.48 28.04
N ASP A 262 -1.13 32.05 27.92
CA ASP A 262 -1.84 32.78 28.97
C ASP A 262 -2.46 31.85 30.04
N LEU A 263 -2.22 30.53 29.92
CA LEU A 263 -2.70 29.46 30.83
C LEU A 263 -4.23 29.38 30.96
N ASP A 264 -4.95 29.92 29.98
CA ASP A 264 -6.40 30.01 29.99
C ASP A 264 -7.03 28.64 29.63
N PHE A 265 -7.87 28.11 30.51
CA PHE A 265 -8.47 26.75 30.47
C PHE A 265 -7.48 25.56 30.46
N ARG A 266 -6.98 25.21 31.67
CA ARG A 266 -5.91 24.22 31.89
C ARG A 266 -6.20 22.74 31.56
N ALA A 267 -7.45 22.32 31.35
CA ALA A 267 -7.75 20.88 31.24
C ALA A 267 -7.63 20.29 29.83
N HIS A 268 -8.20 20.93 28.80
CA HIS A 268 -8.21 20.38 27.44
C HIS A 268 -6.94 20.74 26.63
N ARG A 269 -6.40 21.96 26.84
CA ARG A 269 -5.19 22.46 26.17
C ARG A 269 -3.90 21.80 26.63
N ALA A 270 -3.88 21.21 27.83
CA ALA A 270 -2.70 20.54 28.36
C ALA A 270 -2.21 19.38 27.48
N GLY A 271 -3.11 18.74 26.73
CA GLY A 271 -2.79 17.57 25.89
C GLY A 271 -2.05 17.90 24.59
N TYR A 272 -2.27 19.07 23.99
CA TYR A 272 -1.68 19.46 22.70
C TYR A 272 -0.94 20.81 22.72
N GLY A 273 -1.27 21.72 23.65
CA GLY A 273 -0.77 23.09 23.69
C GLY A 273 0.76 23.22 23.63
N PRO A 274 1.52 22.46 24.45
CA PRO A 274 2.98 22.49 24.38
C PRO A 274 3.58 22.06 23.03
N PHE A 275 2.83 21.30 22.23
CA PHE A 275 3.23 20.84 20.90
C PHE A 275 2.83 21.84 19.81
N LEU A 276 1.67 22.49 19.97
CA LEU A 276 1.19 23.55 19.07
C LEU A 276 2.15 24.75 19.01
N CYS A 277 2.76 25.12 20.14
CA CYS A 277 3.69 26.27 20.21
C CYS A 277 5.12 25.96 19.71
N GLN A 278 5.39 24.78 19.15
CA GLN A 278 6.74 24.40 18.67
C GLN A 278 7.01 24.81 17.21
N LEU A 279 5.97 25.22 16.48
CA LEU A 279 6.07 25.79 15.13
C LEU A 279 5.34 27.13 15.05
N PRO A 280 5.79 28.02 14.15
CA PRO A 280 5.02 29.21 13.74
C PRO A 280 3.62 28.87 13.22
N ALA A 281 2.66 29.78 13.44
CA ALA A 281 1.26 29.57 13.08
C ALA A 281 1.01 29.47 11.56
N ASP A 282 1.79 30.18 10.76
CA ASP A 282 1.72 30.12 9.30
C ASP A 282 2.11 28.75 8.75
N MET A 283 3.18 28.13 9.26
CA MET A 283 3.56 26.77 8.90
C MET A 283 2.48 25.76 9.30
N LEU A 284 1.89 25.91 10.49
CA LEU A 284 0.79 25.06 10.94
C LEU A 284 -0.45 25.21 10.05
N ALA A 285 -0.77 26.42 9.61
CA ALA A 285 -1.86 26.69 8.69
C ALA A 285 -1.64 25.96 7.34
N VAL A 286 -0.46 26.15 6.74
CA VAL A 286 -0.09 25.50 5.46
C VAL A 286 -0.12 23.97 5.58
N ILE A 287 0.49 23.40 6.62
CA ILE A 287 0.49 21.94 6.83
C ILE A 287 -0.95 21.42 6.95
N THR A 288 -1.80 22.10 7.71
CA THR A 288 -3.19 21.69 7.94
C THR A 288 -4.00 21.72 6.64
N MET A 289 -3.94 22.83 5.90
CA MET A 289 -4.65 22.97 4.62
C MET A 289 -4.20 21.91 3.62
N HIS A 290 -2.88 21.80 3.37
CA HIS A 290 -2.36 20.86 2.39
C HIS A 290 -2.61 19.40 2.77
N LYS A 291 -2.49 19.02 4.05
CA LYS A 291 -2.79 17.64 4.43
C LYS A 291 -4.28 17.31 4.26
N ILE A 292 -5.19 18.19 4.66
CA ILE A 292 -6.64 17.96 4.49
C ILE A 292 -6.99 17.85 3.00
N MET A 293 -6.51 18.80 2.17
CA MET A 293 -6.70 18.75 0.71
C MET A 293 -6.12 17.47 0.11
N GLY A 294 -4.89 17.11 0.50
CA GLY A 294 -4.19 15.89 0.09
C GLY A 294 -4.99 14.62 0.33
N MET A 295 -5.61 14.51 1.50
CA MET A 295 -6.43 13.36 1.86
C MET A 295 -7.77 13.35 1.13
N LEU A 296 -8.38 14.52 0.88
CA LEU A 296 -9.63 14.62 0.11
C LEU A 296 -9.43 14.22 -1.35
N MET A 297 -8.27 14.48 -1.94
CA MET A 297 -7.94 14.04 -3.31
C MET A 297 -7.68 12.53 -3.41
N SER A 298 -7.15 11.91 -2.36
CA SER A 298 -6.65 10.54 -2.38
C SER A 298 -7.61 9.49 -1.80
N ASP A 299 -8.45 9.84 -0.82
CA ASP A 299 -9.32 8.88 -0.11
C ASP A 299 -10.80 9.17 -0.39
N LEU A 300 -11.25 8.91 -1.62
CA LEU A 300 -12.65 9.11 -2.03
C LEU A 300 -13.52 7.86 -1.94
N THR A 301 -13.07 6.81 -1.24
CA THR A 301 -13.87 5.61 -1.01
C THR A 301 -15.25 5.90 -0.38
N HIS A 302 -15.47 7.11 0.14
CA HIS A 302 -16.70 7.59 0.76
C HIS A 302 -17.25 8.93 0.17
N GLY A 303 -16.93 9.26 -1.08
CA GLY A 303 -17.59 10.36 -1.82
C GLY A 303 -17.28 11.77 -1.28
N GLY A 304 -16.01 12.18 -1.31
CA GLY A 304 -15.60 13.54 -0.94
C GLY A 304 -15.36 13.76 0.56
N CYS A 305 -15.11 12.68 1.32
CA CYS A 305 -15.02 12.76 2.78
C CYS A 305 -13.84 11.97 3.33
N VAL A 306 -13.17 12.52 4.34
CA VAL A 306 -12.03 11.89 5.02
C VAL A 306 -12.40 11.52 6.45
N LYS A 307 -12.00 10.32 6.91
CA LYS A 307 -12.19 9.92 8.31
C LYS A 307 -11.38 10.81 9.24
N VAL A 308 -12.02 11.38 10.27
CA VAL A 308 -11.37 12.31 11.20
C VAL A 308 -10.15 11.68 11.89
N VAL A 309 -10.21 10.38 12.22
CA VAL A 309 -9.07 9.63 12.79
C VAL A 309 -7.85 9.68 11.86
N SER A 310 -8.06 9.44 10.57
CA SER A 310 -7.00 9.46 9.56
C SER A 310 -6.46 10.88 9.41
N ALA A 311 -7.35 11.86 9.31
CA ALA A 311 -6.96 13.26 9.12
C ALA A 311 -6.12 13.80 10.28
N ALA A 312 -6.60 13.60 11.51
CA ALA A 312 -5.92 14.06 12.72
C ALA A 312 -4.54 13.39 12.90
N ALA A 313 -4.43 12.10 12.60
CA ALA A 313 -3.16 11.38 12.71
C ALA A 313 -2.12 11.88 11.69
N ASN A 314 -2.51 12.05 10.43
CA ASN A 314 -1.61 12.50 9.35
C ASN A 314 -1.14 13.95 9.54
N ILE A 315 -2.03 14.85 9.96
CA ILE A 315 -1.67 16.25 10.28
C ILE A 315 -0.70 16.28 11.47
N GLY A 316 -1.02 15.56 12.55
CA GLY A 316 -0.17 15.52 13.74
C GLY A 316 1.22 14.93 13.47
N GLU A 317 1.32 13.91 12.61
CA GLU A 317 2.60 13.35 12.17
C GLU A 317 3.40 14.35 11.31
N ALA A 318 2.76 15.06 10.38
CA ALA A 318 3.44 16.06 9.57
C ALA A 318 4.00 17.21 10.42
N VAL A 319 3.23 17.67 11.40
CA VAL A 319 3.66 18.70 12.35
C VAL A 319 4.84 18.22 13.20
N GLU A 320 4.80 16.98 13.70
CA GLU A 320 5.92 16.41 14.46
C GLU A 320 7.21 16.36 13.65
N GLN A 321 7.13 15.89 12.39
CA GLN A 321 8.28 15.81 11.49
C GLN A 321 8.89 17.21 11.29
N GLU A 322 8.04 18.21 11.03
CA GLU A 322 8.49 19.58 10.79
C GLU A 322 9.09 20.23 12.03
N VAL A 323 8.52 19.98 13.22
CA VAL A 323 9.13 20.39 14.50
C VAL A 323 10.56 19.86 14.64
N GLY A 324 10.80 18.61 14.22
CA GLY A 324 12.14 18.01 14.23
C GLY A 324 13.13 18.78 13.37
N ILE A 325 12.73 19.13 12.15
CA ILE A 325 13.52 19.89 11.18
C ILE A 325 13.78 21.30 11.69
N TYR A 326 12.73 22.00 12.13
CA TYR A 326 12.81 23.37 12.64
C TYR A 326 13.79 23.49 13.82
N LYS A 327 13.78 22.51 14.73
CA LYS A 327 14.75 22.45 15.85
C LYS A 327 16.17 22.20 15.38
N LEU A 328 16.38 21.33 14.39
CA LEU A 328 17.70 21.02 13.83
C LEU A 328 18.33 22.27 13.19
N LEU A 329 17.55 23.01 12.39
CA LEU A 329 17.97 24.27 11.76
C LEU A 329 18.31 25.33 12.82
N ASN A 330 17.44 25.51 13.82
CA ASN A 330 17.66 26.49 14.88
C ASN A 330 18.89 26.19 15.76
N LYS A 331 19.16 24.91 16.08
CA LYS A 331 20.41 24.52 16.77
C LYS A 331 21.65 24.85 15.94
N THR A 332 21.59 24.64 14.62
CA THR A 332 22.69 24.93 13.69
C THR A 332 22.93 26.43 13.55
N ASN A 333 21.85 27.22 13.45
CA ASN A 333 21.90 28.68 13.38
C ASN A 333 22.42 29.29 14.69
N LYS A 334 22.02 28.75 15.86
CA LYS A 334 22.60 29.16 17.16
C LYS A 334 24.08 28.85 17.27
N LYS A 335 24.56 27.71 16.76
CA LYS A 335 26.01 27.39 16.71
C LYS A 335 26.79 28.30 15.76
N LYS A 336 26.21 28.67 14.61
CA LYS A 336 26.80 29.65 13.68
C LYS A 336 26.82 31.06 14.29
N LYS A 337 25.73 31.48 14.94
CA LYS A 337 25.67 32.74 15.69
C LYS A 337 26.64 32.77 16.86
N ALA A 338 26.75 31.70 17.65
CA ALA A 338 27.72 31.59 18.75
C ALA A 338 29.18 31.62 18.28
N LYS A 339 29.49 31.10 17.08
CA LYS A 339 30.80 31.27 16.43
C LYS A 339 31.05 32.70 15.92
N HIS A 340 30.00 33.49 15.66
CA HIS A 340 30.10 34.90 15.27
C HIS A 340 29.94 35.88 16.45
N SER A 341 29.38 35.45 17.57
CA SER A 341 29.05 36.27 18.74
C SER A 341 29.97 36.02 19.93
N ALA A 342 31.20 35.53 19.71
CA ALA A 342 32.22 35.44 20.76
C ALA A 342 32.65 36.81 21.34
N ILE A 343 31.98 37.89 20.95
CA ILE A 343 32.14 39.24 21.48
C ILE A 343 30.73 39.86 21.64
N LYS A 344 30.00 39.51 22.70
CA LYS A 344 29.03 40.37 23.46
C LYS A 344 28.20 39.54 24.46
N GLU A 345 27.88 40.17 25.58
CA GLU A 345 27.16 39.61 26.74
C GLU A 345 25.73 39.13 26.43
N PRO A 346 25.20 38.15 27.22
CA PRO A 346 23.93 37.49 26.93
C PRO A 346 22.69 38.32 27.28
N ASP A 347 21.65 38.15 26.46
CA ASP A 347 20.34 38.82 26.50
C ASP A 347 19.46 38.29 27.66
N PRO A 348 18.74 39.14 28.41
CA PRO A 348 17.82 38.72 29.49
C PRO A 348 16.73 37.72 29.07
N LYS A 349 16.40 37.57 27.78
CA LYS A 349 15.51 36.48 27.30
C LYS A 349 16.13 35.08 27.39
N GLU A 350 17.45 34.94 27.46
CA GLU A 350 18.12 33.64 27.66
C GLU A 350 17.98 33.12 29.10
N GLN A 351 17.80 34.01 30.09
CA GLN A 351 17.58 33.62 31.49
C GLN A 351 16.23 32.93 31.70
N ALA A 352 15.19 33.30 30.95
CA ALA A 352 13.88 32.64 31.01
C ALA A 352 13.87 31.22 30.41
N ALA A 353 14.75 30.94 29.44
CA ALA A 353 14.94 29.61 28.86
C ALA A 353 15.70 28.67 29.83
N ALA A 354 16.67 29.22 30.58
CA ALA A 354 17.40 28.50 31.63
C ALA A 354 16.49 28.04 32.80
N VAL A 355 15.43 28.79 33.11
CA VAL A 355 14.44 28.42 34.14
C VAL A 355 13.59 27.20 33.74
N LYS A 356 13.31 27.01 32.45
CA LYS A 356 12.61 25.79 31.95
C LYS A 356 13.53 24.56 31.93
N GLU A 357 14.82 24.72 31.64
CA GLU A 357 15.81 23.63 31.76
C GLU A 357 16.04 23.18 33.22
N GLY A 358 15.94 24.10 34.19
CA GLY A 358 16.03 23.79 35.63
C GLY A 358 14.96 22.82 36.10
N LYS A 359 13.69 23.01 35.71
CA LYS A 359 12.56 22.15 36.10
C LYS A 359 12.70 20.71 35.59
N VAL A 360 13.23 20.53 34.38
CA VAL A 360 13.51 19.20 33.81
C VAL A 360 14.66 18.52 34.55
N LYS A 361 15.73 19.26 34.87
CA LYS A 361 16.87 18.75 35.66
C LYS A 361 16.44 18.30 37.06
N ASP A 362 15.54 19.02 37.71
CA ASP A 362 15.02 18.65 39.04
C ASP A 362 14.11 17.42 38.99
N GLN A 363 13.29 17.29 37.95
CA GLN A 363 12.46 16.10 37.73
C GLN A 363 13.30 14.86 37.41
N VAL A 364 14.38 15.02 36.63
CA VAL A 364 15.34 13.95 36.33
C VAL A 364 16.12 13.54 37.58
N LYS A 365 16.60 14.49 38.39
CA LYS A 365 17.26 14.20 39.68
C LYS A 365 16.32 13.44 40.64
N LYS A 366 15.04 13.82 40.71
CA LYS A 366 14.03 13.12 41.52
C LYS A 366 13.80 11.68 41.05
N LEU A 367 13.74 11.45 39.73
CA LEU A 367 13.55 10.13 39.13
C LEU A 367 14.78 9.22 39.27
N ILE A 368 15.99 9.80 39.19
CA ILE A 368 17.26 9.10 39.46
C ILE A 368 17.32 8.69 40.94
N LYS A 369 16.94 9.58 41.87
CA LYS A 369 16.88 9.29 43.32
C LYS A 369 15.87 8.18 43.67
N GLN A 370 14.82 8.02 42.84
CA GLN A 370 13.84 6.93 42.95
C GLN A 370 14.25 5.63 42.22
N GLN A 371 15.50 5.52 41.75
CA GLN A 371 16.01 4.39 40.95
C GLN A 371 15.22 4.08 39.66
N LYS A 372 14.43 5.05 39.15
CA LYS A 372 13.65 4.91 37.91
C LYS A 372 14.45 5.40 36.70
N LEU A 373 15.65 4.86 36.51
CA LEU A 373 16.63 5.31 35.50
C LEU A 373 16.08 5.29 34.06
N ARG A 374 15.23 4.31 33.73
CA ARG A 374 14.53 4.25 32.43
C ARG A 374 13.55 5.41 32.21
N VAL A 375 12.85 5.85 33.26
CA VAL A 375 11.88 6.96 33.18
C VAL A 375 12.62 8.29 33.13
N ALA A 376 13.71 8.43 33.90
CA ALA A 376 14.60 9.59 33.83
C ALA A 376 15.21 9.76 32.42
N ASN A 377 15.72 8.67 31.83
CA ASN A 377 16.27 8.68 30.48
C ASN A 377 15.20 8.99 29.41
N LYS A 378 13.96 8.53 29.60
CA LYS A 378 12.83 8.93 28.74
C LYS A 378 12.54 10.42 28.85
N VAL A 379 12.47 10.96 30.06
CA VAL A 379 12.21 12.40 30.30
C VAL A 379 13.29 13.28 29.70
N VAL A 380 14.58 12.89 29.81
CA VAL A 380 15.71 13.59 29.17
C VAL A 380 15.60 13.55 27.64
N ARG A 381 15.31 12.38 27.05
CA ARG A 381 15.12 12.24 25.60
C ARG A 381 13.91 13.02 25.09
N HIS A 382 12.80 13.00 25.82
CA HIS A 382 11.60 13.79 25.51
C HIS A 382 11.88 15.30 25.60
N ALA A 383 12.64 15.75 26.60
CA ALA A 383 13.04 17.15 26.76
C ALA A 383 14.00 17.61 25.66
N ASN A 384 14.89 16.73 25.18
CA ASN A 384 15.77 16.99 24.05
C ASN A 384 15.06 16.92 22.68
N GLY A 385 13.84 16.35 22.64
CA GLY A 385 13.04 16.15 21.43
C GLY A 385 13.38 14.90 20.63
N ASP A 386 14.06 13.92 21.24
CA ASP A 386 14.59 12.73 20.56
C ASP A 386 13.61 11.52 20.59
N GLU A 387 12.52 11.59 21.37
CA GLU A 387 11.48 10.54 21.40
C GLU A 387 10.27 10.98 20.55
N PRO A 388 9.81 10.14 19.60
CA PRO A 388 8.65 10.48 18.77
C PRO A 388 7.39 10.65 19.61
N TRP A 389 6.50 11.53 19.18
CA TRP A 389 5.24 11.80 19.86
C TRP A 389 4.35 10.54 19.82
N GLY A 390 3.65 10.27 20.91
CA GLY A 390 2.66 9.20 20.93
C GLY A 390 1.48 9.52 20.01
N ASN A 391 0.87 8.50 19.41
CA ASN A 391 -0.31 8.64 18.53
C ASN A 391 -1.43 9.48 19.16
N GLU A 392 -1.59 9.41 20.48
CA GLU A 392 -2.57 10.20 21.21
C GLU A 392 -2.33 11.70 21.11
N ILE A 393 -1.06 12.14 21.17
CA ILE A 393 -0.68 13.55 21.06
C ILE A 393 -0.90 14.03 19.62
N ARG A 394 -0.43 13.25 18.63
CA ARG A 394 -0.59 13.56 17.20
C ARG A 394 -2.06 13.80 16.86
N VAL A 395 -2.92 12.88 17.29
CA VAL A 395 -4.35 12.95 17.01
C VAL A 395 -5.03 14.10 17.75
N LYS A 396 -4.67 14.37 19.02
CA LYS A 396 -5.22 15.54 19.74
C LYS A 396 -4.87 16.86 19.07
N LEU A 397 -3.59 17.02 18.66
CA LEU A 397 -3.13 18.23 17.97
C LEU A 397 -3.80 18.37 16.59
N GLY A 398 -3.79 17.30 15.79
CA GLY A 398 -4.41 17.29 14.47
C GLY A 398 -5.92 17.58 14.53
N SER A 399 -6.64 17.02 15.51
CA SER A 399 -8.07 17.32 15.70
C SER A 399 -8.33 18.78 16.03
N ARG A 400 -7.48 19.43 16.84
CA ARG A 400 -7.65 20.86 17.13
C ARG A 400 -7.39 21.72 15.89
N LEU A 401 -6.36 21.40 15.11
CA LEU A 401 -6.08 22.12 13.86
C LEU A 401 -7.21 21.97 12.84
N ILE A 402 -7.81 20.78 12.74
CA ILE A 402 -8.99 20.54 11.90
C ILE A 402 -10.19 21.36 12.37
N GLU A 403 -10.43 21.44 13.67
CA GLU A 403 -11.53 22.24 14.24
C GLU A 403 -11.39 23.71 13.88
N ILE A 404 -10.20 24.28 14.09
CA ILE A 404 -9.92 25.68 13.69
C ILE A 404 -10.11 25.86 12.18
N MET A 405 -9.71 24.88 11.36
CA MET A 405 -9.94 24.93 9.90
C MET A 405 -11.44 24.93 9.54
N ILE A 406 -12.25 24.11 10.21
CA ILE A 406 -13.70 24.05 9.99
C ILE A 406 -14.36 25.39 10.33
N ASP A 407 -13.94 26.02 11.43
CA ASP A 407 -14.51 27.28 11.90
C ASP A 407 -14.16 28.47 10.99
N VAL A 408 -13.01 28.41 10.32
CA VAL A 408 -12.46 29.53 9.55
C VAL A 408 -12.74 29.44 8.05
N ALA A 409 -12.69 28.24 7.48
CA ALA A 409 -12.77 28.08 6.03
C ALA A 409 -14.21 28.21 5.54
N THR A 410 -14.55 29.37 4.97
CA THR A 410 -15.87 29.66 4.39
C THR A 410 -15.81 29.77 2.87
N LEU A 411 -16.98 29.66 2.24
CA LEU A 411 -17.22 29.75 0.80
C LEU A 411 -18.35 30.75 0.55
N GLN A 412 -18.19 31.56 -0.49
CA GLN A 412 -19.28 32.30 -1.11
C GLN A 412 -19.75 31.52 -2.35
N PRO A 413 -21.04 31.13 -2.44
CA PRO A 413 -21.57 30.48 -3.64
C PRO A 413 -21.45 31.40 -4.87
N PRO A 414 -21.31 30.85 -6.09
CA PRO A 414 -21.54 31.63 -7.31
C PRO A 414 -22.97 32.19 -7.29
N ALA A 415 -23.16 33.44 -7.70
CA ALA A 415 -24.47 34.09 -7.68
C ALA A 415 -25.50 33.35 -8.55
N SER A 416 -26.29 32.45 -7.94
CA SER A 416 -27.56 31.98 -8.49
C SER A 416 -28.68 32.96 -8.12
N GLN A 417 -29.72 33.03 -8.95
CA GLN A 417 -30.76 34.08 -9.01
C GLN A 417 -31.72 34.16 -7.80
N THR A 418 -31.35 33.63 -6.64
CA THR A 418 -32.19 33.58 -5.42
C THR A 418 -31.55 34.36 -4.28
N GLU A 419 -32.30 35.28 -3.67
CA GLU A 419 -31.82 36.19 -2.61
C GLU A 419 -31.31 35.46 -1.34
N ASP A 420 -31.68 34.19 -1.15
CA ASP A 420 -31.19 33.33 -0.05
C ASP A 420 -29.77 32.75 -0.26
N ASP A 421 -29.17 32.88 -1.46
CA ASP A 421 -27.89 32.24 -1.80
C ASP A 421 -26.63 33.07 -1.46
N MET A 422 -26.78 34.23 -0.79
CA MET A 422 -25.66 35.11 -0.44
C MET A 422 -24.96 34.78 0.90
N GLU A 423 -25.43 33.77 1.64
CA GLU A 423 -24.88 33.42 2.96
C GLU A 423 -23.55 32.65 2.85
N MET A 424 -22.51 33.10 3.56
CA MET A 424 -21.24 32.39 3.63
C MET A 424 -21.42 31.03 4.31
N ARG A 425 -21.09 29.94 3.61
CA ARG A 425 -21.21 28.57 4.15
C ARG A 425 -19.83 27.95 4.42
N PRO A 426 -19.69 27.05 5.40
CA PRO A 426 -18.40 26.44 5.71
C PRO A 426 -17.94 25.49 4.59
N ALA A 427 -16.66 25.58 4.22
CA ALA A 427 -16.02 24.72 3.21
C ALA A 427 -15.87 23.27 3.68
N PHE A 428 -15.76 23.07 5.00
CA PHE A 428 -15.63 21.77 5.64
C PHE A 428 -16.72 21.59 6.69
N LYS A 429 -17.29 20.40 6.73
CA LYS A 429 -18.28 20.04 7.74
C LYS A 429 -17.89 18.74 8.43
N HIS A 430 -17.95 18.72 9.74
CA HIS A 430 -17.87 17.48 10.50
C HIS A 430 -19.25 16.81 10.54
N SER A 431 -19.35 15.57 10.07
CA SER A 431 -20.59 14.79 10.12
C SER A 431 -20.33 13.35 10.54
N MET A 432 -21.38 12.68 11.04
CA MET A 432 -21.32 11.28 11.42
C MET A 432 -21.95 10.44 10.31
N LYS A 433 -21.15 9.57 9.68
CA LYS A 433 -21.65 8.62 8.68
C LYS A 433 -21.84 7.24 9.29
N THR A 434 -22.92 6.60 8.90
CA THR A 434 -23.23 5.21 9.27
C THR A 434 -22.85 4.31 8.11
N TYR A 435 -21.88 3.41 8.31
CA TYR A 435 -21.59 2.37 7.33
C TYR A 435 -22.33 1.09 7.73
N GLN A 436 -23.19 0.62 6.84
CA GLN A 436 -23.80 -0.70 6.92
C GLN A 436 -22.85 -1.68 6.24
N GLY A 437 -22.30 -2.62 7.02
CA GLY A 437 -21.51 -3.70 6.45
C GLY A 437 -22.36 -4.59 5.52
N PRO A 438 -21.73 -5.36 4.61
CA PRO A 438 -22.41 -6.16 3.58
C PRO A 438 -23.42 -7.21 4.11
N HIS A 439 -23.53 -7.39 5.43
CA HIS A 439 -24.45 -8.34 6.06
C HIS A 439 -25.35 -7.71 7.13
N ASN A 440 -25.52 -6.38 7.19
CA ASN A 440 -26.42 -5.68 8.14
C ASN A 440 -26.22 -5.98 9.66
N LEU A 441 -25.21 -6.76 10.05
CA LEU A 441 -25.04 -7.25 11.42
C LEU A 441 -24.39 -6.24 12.39
N SER A 442 -23.80 -5.13 11.91
CA SER A 442 -23.48 -3.99 12.76
C SER A 442 -23.35 -2.69 11.93
N ALA A 443 -24.28 -1.77 12.10
CA ALA A 443 -24.11 -0.39 11.66
C ALA A 443 -23.05 0.28 12.54
N ARG A 444 -22.00 0.85 11.93
CA ARG A 444 -20.96 1.58 12.67
C ARG A 444 -20.95 3.04 12.25
N ASN A 445 -21.03 3.91 13.24
CA ASN A 445 -20.93 5.35 13.04
C ASN A 445 -19.46 5.77 13.12
N PHE A 446 -19.01 6.60 12.20
CA PHE A 446 -17.68 7.20 12.21
C PHE A 446 -17.79 8.66 11.80
N GLY A 447 -17.00 9.51 12.46
CA GLY A 447 -16.89 10.92 12.08
C GLY A 447 -16.07 11.09 10.81
N VAL A 448 -16.58 11.91 9.92
CA VAL A 448 -15.92 12.32 8.68
C VAL A 448 -15.87 13.84 8.58
N ILE A 449 -14.86 14.32 7.87
CA ILE A 449 -14.78 15.70 7.38
C ILE A 449 -15.29 15.63 5.94
N GLU A 450 -16.41 16.28 5.69
CA GLU A 450 -16.98 16.45 4.35
C GLU A 450 -16.51 17.79 3.79
N CYS A 451 -16.15 17.79 2.51
CA CYS A 451 -15.81 19.01 1.79
C CYS A 451 -16.99 19.41 0.89
N ASP A 452 -17.20 20.71 0.76
CA ASP A 452 -18.22 21.26 -0.13
C ASP A 452 -18.04 20.75 -1.58
N PRO A 453 -19.12 20.35 -2.27
CA PRO A 453 -19.03 19.84 -3.64
C PRO A 453 -18.33 20.78 -4.63
N LEU A 454 -18.47 22.11 -4.46
CA LEU A 454 -17.81 23.09 -5.35
C LEU A 454 -16.28 23.02 -5.21
N VAL A 455 -15.78 22.81 -3.99
CA VAL A 455 -14.35 22.66 -3.73
C VAL A 455 -13.84 21.34 -4.30
N VAL A 456 -14.61 20.26 -4.16
CA VAL A 456 -14.25 18.93 -4.68
C VAL A 456 -14.18 18.90 -6.21
N GLN A 457 -15.10 19.60 -6.90
CA GLN A 457 -15.15 19.63 -8.37
C GLN A 457 -13.92 20.28 -9.00
N GLU A 458 -13.31 21.24 -8.33
CA GLU A 458 -12.16 22.01 -8.82
C GLU A 458 -10.83 21.61 -8.14
N LEU A 459 -10.88 20.57 -7.29
CA LEU A 459 -9.73 20.08 -6.54
C LEU A 459 -8.68 19.43 -7.46
N ASP A 460 -9.11 18.79 -8.54
CA ASP A 460 -8.24 18.13 -9.52
C ASP A 460 -7.34 19.13 -10.26
N LYS A 461 -7.85 20.33 -10.57
CA LYS A 461 -7.09 21.42 -11.19
C LYS A 461 -6.06 22.05 -10.24
N SER A 462 -6.23 21.89 -8.93
CA SER A 462 -5.41 22.53 -7.89
C SER A 462 -4.29 21.64 -7.33
N VAL A 463 -4.25 20.37 -7.76
CA VAL A 463 -3.26 19.36 -7.34
C VAL A 463 -1.81 19.85 -7.52
N ARG A 464 -1.54 20.66 -8.55
CA ARG A 464 -0.19 21.18 -8.89
C ARG A 464 0.49 21.94 -7.75
N HIS A 465 -0.29 22.54 -6.86
CA HIS A 465 0.21 23.41 -5.78
C HIS A 465 0.46 22.66 -4.48
N MET A 466 0.30 21.34 -4.48
CA MET A 466 0.45 20.53 -3.28
C MET A 466 1.91 20.36 -2.89
N VAL A 467 2.22 20.70 -1.64
CA VAL A 467 3.55 20.51 -1.07
C VAL A 467 3.83 19.01 -0.90
N MET A 468 4.91 18.56 -1.52
CA MET A 468 5.43 17.19 -1.44
C MET A 468 6.82 17.21 -0.80
N PRO A 469 6.95 16.98 0.52
CA PRO A 469 8.24 17.06 1.21
C PRO A 469 9.22 15.96 0.78
N TYR A 470 8.72 14.74 0.59
CA TYR A 470 9.51 13.59 0.18
C TYR A 470 9.64 13.57 -1.34
N MET A 471 10.53 14.36 -1.93
CA MET A 471 10.85 14.31 -3.37
C MET A 471 11.92 13.25 -3.69
N PRO A 472 12.08 12.79 -4.93
CA PRO A 472 13.28 12.05 -5.34
C PRO A 472 14.55 12.88 -5.05
N MET A 473 15.64 12.22 -4.67
CA MET A 473 16.85 12.90 -4.19
C MET A 473 17.74 13.31 -5.36
N LEU A 474 18.24 14.55 -5.37
CA LEU A 474 19.20 15.04 -6.38
C LEU A 474 20.63 14.49 -6.16
N VAL A 475 20.88 13.94 -4.97
CA VAL A 475 22.17 13.33 -4.59
C VAL A 475 21.94 11.90 -4.10
N LYS A 476 23.01 11.10 -4.12
CA LYS A 476 22.97 9.71 -3.64
C LYS A 476 22.40 9.66 -2.21
N PRO A 477 21.45 8.75 -1.91
CA PRO A 477 20.86 8.64 -0.59
C PRO A 477 21.87 8.35 0.51
N ARG A 478 21.52 8.75 1.73
CA ARG A 478 22.28 8.38 2.92
C ARG A 478 22.25 6.86 3.09
N ARG A 479 23.44 6.27 3.25
CA ARG A 479 23.58 4.82 3.43
C ARG A 479 22.86 4.34 4.68
N TRP A 480 22.12 3.25 4.54
CA TRP A 480 21.53 2.51 5.65
C TRP A 480 22.62 1.93 6.56
N THR A 481 22.52 2.23 7.85
CA THR A 481 23.40 1.71 8.91
C THR A 481 22.63 1.22 10.15
N GLY A 482 21.31 1.38 10.15
CA GLY A 482 20.42 0.95 11.23
C GLY A 482 18.95 1.31 10.95
N TYR A 483 18.08 1.01 11.92
CA TYR A 483 16.62 1.13 11.78
C TYR A 483 16.12 2.48 11.26
N GLY A 484 16.63 3.59 11.81
CA GLY A 484 16.25 4.96 11.45
C GLY A 484 17.41 5.79 10.91
N SER A 485 18.42 5.13 10.32
CA SER A 485 19.65 5.76 9.86
C SER A 485 19.93 5.30 8.43
N GLY A 486 19.48 6.09 7.46
CA GLY A 486 19.59 5.85 6.02
C GLY A 486 18.45 6.55 5.26
N GLY A 487 18.47 6.54 3.93
CA GLY A 487 17.44 7.18 3.10
C GLY A 487 17.73 8.66 2.86
N TYR A 488 16.80 9.53 3.25
CA TYR A 488 16.92 10.99 3.12
C TYR A 488 18.02 11.59 4.02
N LEU A 489 18.45 12.82 3.74
CA LEU A 489 19.51 13.48 4.50
C LEU A 489 19.04 13.92 5.88
N VAL A 490 17.88 14.57 5.92
CA VAL A 490 17.25 15.16 7.10
C VAL A 490 15.88 14.53 7.38
N LEU A 491 15.10 14.23 6.34
CA LEU A 491 13.76 13.67 6.53
C LEU A 491 13.82 12.29 7.21
N PRO A 492 12.96 12.05 8.22
CA PRO A 492 12.99 10.80 8.97
C PRO A 492 12.63 9.63 8.06
N SER A 493 13.56 8.68 7.97
CA SER A 493 13.44 7.50 7.13
C SER A 493 13.61 6.26 8.00
N THR A 494 12.75 5.27 7.81
CA THR A 494 12.84 3.98 8.51
C THR A 494 13.04 2.86 7.50
N ILE A 495 13.88 1.90 7.87
CA ILE A 495 14.24 0.79 6.97
C ILE A 495 13.05 -0.14 6.69
N MET A 496 12.07 -0.22 7.59
CA MET A 496 10.90 -1.09 7.46
C MET A 496 9.59 -0.31 7.63
N ARG A 497 8.64 -0.54 6.72
CA ARG A 497 7.27 -0.03 6.77
C ARG A 497 6.46 -0.77 7.84
N ILE A 498 6.38 -0.19 9.03
CA ILE A 498 5.69 -0.77 10.18
C ILE A 498 4.37 -0.05 10.43
N HIS A 499 3.27 -0.82 10.45
CA HIS A 499 1.91 -0.30 10.64
C HIS A 499 1.47 -0.40 12.11
N GLY A 500 2.23 0.24 13.00
CA GLY A 500 1.93 0.31 14.43
C GLY A 500 2.33 -0.90 15.28
N ALA A 501 2.81 -1.99 14.69
CA ALA A 501 3.23 -3.19 15.42
C ALA A 501 4.60 -3.00 16.11
N LYS A 502 4.61 -2.86 17.45
CA LYS A 502 5.84 -2.63 18.22
C LYS A 502 6.85 -3.77 18.10
N GLN A 503 6.36 -5.02 18.04
CA GLN A 503 7.22 -6.20 18.00
C GLN A 503 8.10 -6.26 16.73
N GLN A 504 7.59 -5.79 15.60
CA GLN A 504 8.38 -5.66 14.36
C GLN A 504 9.53 -4.67 14.54
N LYS A 505 9.23 -3.51 15.14
CA LYS A 505 10.23 -2.47 15.39
C LYS A 505 11.31 -2.96 16.35
N GLU A 506 10.91 -3.61 17.43
CA GLU A 506 11.84 -4.17 18.40
C GLU A 506 12.72 -5.27 17.81
N ALA A 507 12.19 -6.12 16.93
CA ALA A 507 12.97 -7.19 16.30
C ALA A 507 14.14 -6.63 15.47
N ILE A 508 13.89 -5.59 14.66
CA ILE A 508 14.94 -4.95 13.87
C ILE A 508 15.92 -4.18 14.76
N GLN A 509 15.43 -3.50 15.79
CA GLN A 509 16.30 -2.74 16.70
C GLN A 509 17.22 -3.64 17.54
N LYS A 510 16.78 -4.87 17.83
CA LYS A 510 17.57 -5.88 18.56
C LYS A 510 18.51 -6.67 17.64
N ALA A 511 18.26 -6.69 16.33
CA ALA A 511 19.11 -7.38 15.37
C ALA A 511 20.53 -6.80 15.37
N THR A 512 21.54 -7.66 15.29
CA THR A 512 22.94 -7.21 15.25
C THR A 512 23.21 -6.53 13.92
N LYS A 513 24.07 -5.50 13.93
CA LYS A 513 24.48 -4.82 12.68
C LYS A 513 25.07 -5.80 11.67
N THR A 514 25.84 -6.79 12.13
CA THR A 514 26.45 -7.83 11.31
C THR A 514 25.39 -8.67 10.58
N SER A 515 24.32 -9.11 11.27
CA SER A 515 23.25 -9.89 10.63
C SER A 515 22.51 -9.11 9.53
N MET A 516 22.37 -7.80 9.70
CA MET A 516 21.64 -6.93 8.79
C MET A 516 22.52 -6.26 7.72
N GLN A 517 23.84 -6.48 7.74
CA GLN A 517 24.79 -5.79 6.87
C GLN A 517 24.50 -6.05 5.38
N LYS A 518 24.14 -7.29 5.03
CA LYS A 518 23.76 -7.67 3.66
C LYS A 518 22.49 -6.94 3.21
N VAL A 519 21.47 -6.85 4.08
CA VAL A 519 20.24 -6.10 3.85
C VAL A 519 20.53 -4.61 3.61
N PHE A 520 21.37 -4.00 4.45
CA PHE A 520 21.77 -2.61 4.28
C PHE A 520 22.53 -2.40 2.95
N ARG A 521 23.48 -3.27 2.61
CA ARG A 521 24.23 -3.22 1.35
C ARG A 521 23.29 -3.28 0.15
N ALA A 522 22.32 -4.19 0.15
CA ALA A 522 21.34 -4.33 -0.92
C ALA A 522 20.46 -3.08 -1.09
N LEU A 523 19.89 -2.54 -0.01
CA LEU A 523 19.10 -1.29 -0.08
C LEU A 523 19.93 -0.10 -0.55
N ASN A 524 21.19 -0.02 -0.10
CA ASN A 524 22.12 1.02 -0.55
C ASN A 524 22.42 0.88 -2.05
N THR A 525 22.55 -0.34 -2.56
CA THR A 525 22.69 -0.59 -4.00
C THR A 525 21.47 -0.10 -4.77
N LEU A 526 20.26 -0.54 -4.39
CA LEU A 526 19.01 -0.15 -5.04
C LEU A 526 18.80 1.38 -5.02
N GLY A 527 19.13 2.02 -3.90
CA GLY A 527 18.99 3.47 -3.77
C GLY A 527 20.08 4.29 -4.47
N SER A 528 21.18 3.68 -4.90
CA SER A 528 22.29 4.38 -5.56
C SER A 528 22.15 4.41 -7.08
N VAL A 529 21.11 3.80 -7.65
CA VAL A 529 20.86 3.79 -9.10
C VAL A 529 20.37 5.17 -9.53
N PRO A 530 21.05 5.83 -10.48
CA PRO A 530 20.65 7.14 -10.97
C PRO A 530 19.59 7.02 -12.07
N TRP A 531 18.53 7.82 -11.95
CA TRP A 531 17.40 7.90 -12.86
C TRP A 531 17.32 9.28 -13.49
N ARG A 532 16.72 9.36 -14.68
CA ARG A 532 16.32 10.63 -15.32
C ARG A 532 14.93 10.51 -15.94
N ILE A 533 14.35 11.65 -16.30
CA ILE A 533 13.08 11.72 -17.01
C ILE A 533 13.31 11.49 -18.51
N ASN A 534 12.57 10.56 -19.11
CA ASN A 534 12.45 10.45 -20.56
C ASN A 534 11.55 11.57 -21.07
N THR A 535 12.16 12.66 -21.50
CA THR A 535 11.45 13.89 -21.91
C THR A 535 10.58 13.68 -23.14
N ARG A 536 10.99 12.83 -24.10
CA ARG A 536 10.21 12.54 -25.31
C ARG A 536 8.89 11.84 -24.98
N VAL A 537 8.92 10.86 -24.08
CA VAL A 537 7.70 10.17 -23.62
C VAL A 537 6.86 11.10 -22.75
N LEU A 538 7.50 11.89 -21.87
CA LEU A 538 6.79 12.89 -21.06
C LEU A 538 6.03 13.89 -21.93
N ASP A 539 6.61 14.39 -23.01
CA ASP A 539 5.97 15.35 -23.92
C ASP A 539 4.71 14.77 -24.57
N VAL A 540 4.75 13.49 -24.99
CA VAL A 540 3.58 12.77 -25.51
C VAL A 540 2.51 12.62 -24.44
N ILE A 541 2.89 12.23 -23.21
CA ILE A 541 1.96 12.12 -22.07
C ILE A 541 1.30 13.48 -21.78
N GLU A 542 2.09 14.56 -21.75
CA GLU A 542 1.57 15.90 -21.49
C GLU A 542 0.61 16.37 -22.57
N GLN A 543 0.89 16.04 -23.84
CA GLN A 543 -0.01 16.37 -24.95
C GLN A 543 -1.32 15.59 -24.84
N ILE A 544 -1.26 14.27 -24.62
CA ILE A 544 -2.46 13.44 -24.39
C ILE A 544 -3.29 13.99 -23.21
N TRP A 545 -2.62 14.41 -22.14
CA TRP A 545 -3.30 14.97 -20.97
C TRP A 545 -3.96 16.32 -21.27
N LYS A 546 -3.30 17.20 -22.04
CA LYS A 546 -3.87 18.48 -22.50
C LYS A 546 -5.08 18.28 -23.39
N ASP A 547 -5.08 17.23 -24.22
CA ASP A 547 -6.17 16.90 -25.15
C ASP A 547 -7.36 16.20 -24.46
N GLY A 548 -7.34 16.07 -23.13
CA GLY A 548 -8.44 15.53 -22.33
C GLY A 548 -8.29 14.05 -21.93
N GLY A 549 -7.13 13.44 -22.17
CA GLY A 549 -6.82 12.05 -21.82
C GLY A 549 -7.45 11.02 -22.76
N ARG A 550 -7.88 9.87 -22.20
CA ARG A 550 -8.57 8.76 -22.90
C ARG A 550 -7.73 7.91 -23.87
N LEU A 551 -6.48 8.25 -24.10
CA LEU A 551 -5.53 7.44 -24.88
C LEU A 551 -4.53 6.75 -23.95
N ALA A 552 -3.92 5.65 -24.42
CA ALA A 552 -2.87 4.92 -23.70
C ALA A 552 -3.25 4.56 -22.24
N GLN A 553 -4.49 4.12 -22.03
CA GLN A 553 -5.05 3.79 -20.71
C GLN A 553 -5.15 4.97 -19.73
N MET A 554 -4.85 6.21 -20.15
CA MET A 554 -5.08 7.40 -19.35
C MET A 554 -6.57 7.70 -19.23
N ILE A 555 -6.96 8.15 -18.05
CA ILE A 555 -8.37 8.42 -17.75
C ILE A 555 -8.82 9.73 -18.40
N GLY A 556 -10.08 9.82 -18.80
CA GLY A 556 -10.64 11.05 -19.39
C GLY A 556 -10.86 12.16 -18.35
N THR A 557 -10.73 13.42 -18.76
CA THR A 557 -10.96 14.58 -17.89
C THR A 557 -12.44 14.84 -17.58
N ASP A 558 -13.35 14.18 -18.28
CA ASP A 558 -14.79 14.33 -18.17
C ASP A 558 -15.46 13.35 -17.19
N ASN A 559 -16.51 13.84 -16.54
CA ASN A 559 -17.39 13.04 -15.70
C ASN A 559 -18.47 12.34 -16.54
N VAL A 560 -18.82 11.12 -16.16
CA VAL A 560 -20.04 10.45 -16.65
C VAL A 560 -21.27 11.19 -16.14
N LEU A 561 -22.27 11.37 -16.99
CA LEU A 561 -23.54 11.97 -16.61
C LEU A 561 -24.23 11.14 -15.53
N VAL A 562 -24.67 11.79 -14.45
CA VAL A 562 -25.51 11.17 -13.43
C VAL A 562 -26.96 11.27 -13.92
N PRO A 563 -27.69 10.15 -14.09
CA PRO A 563 -29.06 10.19 -14.59
C PRO A 563 -29.95 11.02 -13.66
N SER A 564 -30.84 11.82 -14.25
CA SER A 564 -31.83 12.59 -13.50
C SER A 564 -32.85 11.66 -12.86
N ARG A 565 -33.41 12.08 -11.72
CA ARG A 565 -34.45 11.31 -11.04
C ARG A 565 -35.68 11.22 -11.97
N PRO A 566 -36.23 10.01 -12.22
CA PRO A 566 -37.42 9.88 -13.04
C PRO A 566 -38.62 10.53 -12.33
N CYS A 567 -39.49 11.19 -13.10
CA CYS A 567 -40.75 11.77 -12.61
C CYS A 567 -41.86 10.70 -12.53
N THR A 568 -41.56 9.55 -11.91
CA THR A 568 -42.49 8.43 -11.77
C THR A 568 -42.63 8.03 -10.30
N ALA A 569 -43.80 7.51 -9.92
CA ALA A 569 -44.05 6.97 -8.59
C ALA A 569 -43.63 5.49 -8.47
N ASP A 570 -43.22 4.85 -9.57
CA ASP A 570 -42.85 3.44 -9.59
C ASP A 570 -41.57 3.19 -8.78
N GLU A 571 -41.69 2.38 -7.73
CA GLU A 571 -40.58 1.99 -6.88
C GLU A 571 -39.52 1.14 -7.62
N ALA A 572 -39.89 0.41 -8.68
CA ALA A 572 -38.93 -0.37 -9.46
C ALA A 572 -38.03 0.54 -10.29
N GLU A 573 -38.61 1.50 -11.01
CA GLU A 573 -37.86 2.54 -11.73
C GLU A 573 -37.01 3.40 -10.81
N ILE A 574 -37.55 3.86 -9.67
CA ILE A 574 -36.77 4.63 -8.68
C ILE A 574 -35.60 3.80 -8.14
N ARG A 575 -35.78 2.50 -7.91
CA ARG A 575 -34.69 1.60 -7.49
C ARG A 575 -33.65 1.41 -8.60
N SER A 576 -34.06 1.28 -9.86
CA SER A 576 -33.12 1.21 -10.99
C SER A 576 -32.31 2.49 -11.11
N TRP A 577 -32.98 3.65 -11.11
CA TRP A 577 -32.34 4.96 -11.11
C TRP A 577 -31.36 5.12 -9.94
N ARG A 578 -31.74 4.74 -8.71
CA ARG A 578 -30.82 4.81 -7.55
C ARG A 578 -29.56 3.98 -7.78
N ARG A 579 -29.68 2.78 -8.36
CA ARG A 579 -28.53 1.92 -8.68
C ARG A 579 -27.65 2.55 -9.76
N GLU A 580 -28.25 3.05 -10.83
CA GLU A 580 -27.53 3.69 -11.95
C GLU A 580 -26.86 5.00 -11.54
N ALA A 581 -27.56 5.86 -10.80
CA ALA A 581 -27.01 7.09 -10.24
C ALA A 581 -25.88 6.81 -9.25
N ALA A 582 -26.02 5.80 -8.39
CA ALA A 582 -24.95 5.38 -7.49
C ALA A 582 -23.73 4.84 -8.25
N LYS A 583 -23.96 4.06 -9.32
CA LYS A 583 -22.90 3.57 -10.21
C LYS A 583 -22.17 4.72 -10.91
N ALA A 584 -22.90 5.67 -11.49
CA ALA A 584 -22.32 6.84 -12.14
C ALA A 584 -21.50 7.71 -11.16
N LYS A 585 -22.03 7.99 -9.97
CA LYS A 585 -21.31 8.72 -8.90
C LYS A 585 -20.04 8.00 -8.48
N ARG A 586 -20.10 6.67 -8.33
CA ARG A 586 -18.92 5.85 -8.00
C ARG A 586 -17.85 5.94 -9.10
N ILE A 587 -18.23 5.80 -10.36
CA ILE A 587 -17.30 5.93 -11.50
C ILE A 587 -16.65 7.31 -11.50
N ASN A 588 -17.42 8.39 -11.32
CA ASN A 588 -16.87 9.75 -11.29
C ASN A 588 -15.89 9.96 -10.13
N SER A 589 -16.20 9.38 -8.97
CA SER A 589 -15.31 9.42 -7.80
C SER A 589 -14.00 8.66 -8.03
N GLU A 590 -14.07 7.47 -8.62
CA GLU A 590 -12.89 6.68 -8.99
C GLU A 590 -12.05 7.43 -10.04
N ARG A 591 -12.70 7.98 -11.07
CA ARG A 591 -12.04 8.80 -12.10
C ARG A 591 -11.36 10.03 -11.52
N HIS A 592 -12.02 10.78 -10.65
CA HIS A 592 -11.42 11.96 -10.01
C HIS A 592 -10.13 11.60 -9.25
N SER A 593 -10.14 10.52 -8.46
CA SER A 593 -8.95 10.08 -7.73
C SER A 593 -7.79 9.74 -8.66
N LEU A 594 -8.07 9.05 -9.78
CA LEU A 594 -7.06 8.72 -10.80
C LEU A 594 -6.51 9.96 -11.52
N ARG A 595 -7.34 11.00 -11.75
CA ARG A 595 -6.87 12.29 -12.30
C ARG A 595 -5.92 12.99 -11.35
N CYS A 596 -6.27 13.05 -10.07
CA CYS A 596 -5.42 13.65 -9.05
C CYS A 596 -4.08 12.91 -8.93
N ASP A 597 -4.09 11.57 -8.94
CA ASP A 597 -2.86 10.76 -8.94
C ASP A 597 -2.00 11.02 -10.19
N THR A 598 -2.62 11.09 -11.37
CA THR A 598 -1.92 11.43 -12.63
C THR A 598 -1.27 12.81 -12.55
N GLU A 599 -1.99 13.82 -12.08
CA GLU A 599 -1.49 15.18 -11.97
C GLU A 599 -0.36 15.31 -10.92
N LEU A 600 -0.42 14.57 -9.81
CA LEU A 600 0.68 14.48 -8.83
C LEU A 600 1.94 13.90 -9.48
N LYS A 601 1.81 12.81 -10.24
CA LYS A 601 2.94 12.18 -10.96
C LYS A 601 3.54 13.14 -11.99
N LEU A 602 2.72 13.80 -12.79
CA LEU A 602 3.17 14.80 -13.77
C LEU A 602 3.84 16.00 -13.09
N THR A 603 3.33 16.45 -11.94
CA THR A 603 3.95 17.54 -11.18
C THR A 603 5.36 17.17 -10.73
N VAL A 604 5.58 15.93 -10.27
CA VAL A 604 6.93 15.44 -9.93
C VAL A 604 7.80 15.34 -11.17
N ALA A 605 7.28 14.79 -12.28
CA ALA A 605 8.02 14.67 -13.54
C ALA A 605 8.47 16.03 -14.08
N ARG A 606 7.59 17.04 -14.09
CA ARG A 606 7.90 18.43 -14.50
C ARG A 606 9.01 19.05 -13.65
N LYS A 607 8.97 18.84 -12.33
CA LYS A 607 10.01 19.35 -11.41
C LYS A 607 11.38 18.70 -11.62
N LEU A 608 11.42 17.48 -12.16
CA LEU A 608 12.64 16.73 -12.41
C LEU A 608 13.06 16.71 -13.90
N ARG A 609 12.30 17.37 -14.77
CA ARG A 609 12.48 17.36 -16.24
C ARG A 609 13.90 17.78 -16.66
N GLU A 610 14.41 18.81 -16.02
CA GLU A 610 15.73 19.41 -16.32
C GLU A 610 16.87 18.83 -15.46
N GLU A 611 16.57 17.91 -14.54
CA GLU A 611 17.58 17.31 -13.68
C GLU A 611 18.28 16.18 -14.46
N GLU A 612 19.61 16.29 -14.62
CA GLU A 612 20.40 15.27 -15.33
C GLU A 612 20.31 13.88 -14.67
N GLN A 613 20.18 13.84 -13.34
CA GLN A 613 19.99 12.60 -12.59
C GLN A 613 19.36 12.84 -11.21
N PHE A 614 18.62 11.85 -10.72
CA PHE A 614 18.07 11.78 -9.37
C PHE A 614 18.00 10.32 -8.87
N TYR A 615 17.70 10.14 -7.59
CA TYR A 615 17.80 8.86 -6.89
C TYR A 615 16.56 8.56 -6.04
N TYR A 616 16.23 7.28 -5.92
CA TYR A 616 15.15 6.80 -5.06
C TYR A 616 15.69 6.06 -3.84
N PRO A 617 15.68 6.65 -2.63
CA PRO A 617 15.96 5.89 -1.43
C PRO A 617 14.92 4.77 -1.25
N HIS A 618 15.37 3.55 -0.94
CA HIS A 618 14.51 2.39 -0.75
C HIS A 618 14.37 2.01 0.73
N ASN A 619 13.21 1.50 1.10
CA ASN A 619 12.96 0.79 2.36
C ASN A 619 12.31 -0.58 2.09
N LEU A 620 12.01 -1.34 3.14
CA LEU A 620 11.42 -2.67 3.06
C LEU A 620 10.00 -2.69 3.63
N ASP A 621 9.15 -3.59 3.17
CA ASP A 621 8.03 -4.06 3.99
C ASP A 621 8.51 -5.02 5.09
N PHE A 622 7.59 -5.51 5.92
CA PHE A 622 7.97 -6.42 7.01
C PHE A 622 8.43 -7.80 6.54
N ARG A 623 8.22 -8.15 5.26
CA ARG A 623 8.59 -9.43 4.67
C ARG A 623 9.97 -9.37 4.02
N GLY A 624 10.42 -8.18 3.64
CA GLY A 624 11.73 -7.95 3.03
C GLY A 624 11.68 -7.52 1.56
N ARG A 625 10.49 -7.18 1.03
CA ARG A 625 10.38 -6.60 -0.32
C ARG A 625 10.75 -5.12 -0.29
N ALA A 626 11.57 -4.68 -1.24
CA ALA A 626 12.01 -3.29 -1.32
C ALA A 626 11.01 -2.38 -2.05
N TYR A 627 10.92 -1.13 -1.59
CA TYR A 627 10.04 -0.10 -2.13
C TYR A 627 10.74 1.27 -2.09
N PRO A 628 10.64 2.09 -3.14
CA PRO A 628 11.02 3.50 -3.08
C PRO A 628 10.25 4.25 -2.00
N LEU A 629 10.92 5.18 -1.29
CA LEU A 629 10.27 6.02 -0.28
C LEU A 629 9.36 7.08 -0.89
N HIS A 630 9.68 7.60 -2.08
CA HIS A 630 8.83 8.56 -2.77
C HIS A 630 7.56 7.87 -3.32
N PRO A 631 6.34 8.30 -2.94
CA PRO A 631 5.13 7.52 -3.19
C PRO A 631 4.49 7.74 -4.57
N HIS A 632 4.75 8.86 -5.27
CA HIS A 632 3.99 9.24 -6.47
C HIS A 632 4.64 8.76 -7.78
N LEU A 633 5.77 9.37 -8.17
CA LEU A 633 6.51 8.98 -9.39
C LEU A 633 7.72 8.14 -9.02
N ASN A 634 7.64 6.82 -9.25
CA ASN A 634 8.75 5.89 -9.08
C ASN A 634 8.58 4.69 -10.04
N HIS A 635 9.63 3.91 -10.22
CA HIS A 635 9.67 2.79 -11.17
C HIS A 635 8.80 1.58 -10.77
N LEU A 636 8.30 1.52 -9.53
CA LEU A 636 7.28 0.53 -9.11
C LEU A 636 5.85 0.94 -9.53
N GLY A 637 5.68 2.15 -10.06
CA GLY A 637 4.39 2.71 -10.47
C GLY A 637 3.76 2.05 -11.70
N SER A 638 2.70 2.69 -12.21
CA SER A 638 1.96 2.32 -13.42
C SER A 638 2.82 2.46 -14.69
N ASP A 639 2.35 1.95 -15.83
CA ASP A 639 3.01 2.07 -17.14
C ASP A 639 3.50 3.51 -17.42
N MET A 640 2.65 4.52 -17.22
CA MET A 640 3.04 5.94 -17.34
C MET A 640 4.29 6.30 -16.52
N CYS A 641 4.42 5.80 -15.27
CA CYS A 641 5.60 6.07 -14.45
C CYS A 641 6.85 5.38 -15.02
N ARG A 642 6.70 4.14 -15.52
CA ARG A 642 7.82 3.35 -16.04
C ARG A 642 8.31 3.89 -17.38
N GLY A 643 7.39 4.22 -18.30
CA GLY A 643 7.75 4.82 -19.59
C GLY A 643 8.37 6.22 -19.45
N THR A 644 8.04 6.97 -18.40
CA THR A 644 8.64 8.28 -18.12
C THR A 644 10.04 8.19 -17.49
N LEU A 645 10.46 7.04 -16.97
CA LEU A 645 11.70 6.87 -16.23
C LEU A 645 12.71 6.02 -17.02
N GLU A 646 13.96 6.50 -17.09
CA GLU A 646 15.08 5.74 -17.66
C GLU A 646 16.34 5.91 -16.80
N PHE A 647 17.35 5.06 -16.99
CA PHE A 647 18.61 5.21 -16.27
C PHE A 647 19.32 6.49 -16.71
N ALA A 648 19.88 7.25 -15.77
CA ALA A 648 20.59 8.48 -16.13
C ALA A 648 21.93 8.18 -16.83
N GLU A 649 22.66 7.20 -16.30
CA GLU A 649 23.89 6.67 -16.89
C GLU A 649 23.51 5.69 -18.00
N GLY A 650 23.88 5.96 -19.25
CA GLY A 650 23.64 5.05 -20.37
C GLY A 650 24.80 4.07 -20.58
N LEU A 651 24.52 2.91 -21.17
CA LEU A 651 25.55 1.95 -21.58
C LEU A 651 25.44 1.62 -23.08
N PRO A 652 26.56 1.37 -23.78
CA PRO A 652 26.54 0.84 -25.14
C PRO A 652 25.72 -0.45 -25.22
N LEU A 653 24.98 -0.64 -26.32
CA LEU A 653 24.20 -1.87 -26.52
C LEU A 653 25.09 -3.12 -26.60
N GLY A 654 26.29 -3.00 -27.16
CA GLY A 654 27.13 -4.14 -27.47
C GLY A 654 26.47 -5.10 -28.47
N PRO A 655 27.01 -6.33 -28.61
CA PRO A 655 26.58 -7.25 -29.67
C PRO A 655 25.13 -7.74 -29.48
N ASN A 656 24.69 -7.95 -28.24
CA ASN A 656 23.38 -8.51 -27.93
C ASN A 656 22.34 -7.46 -27.50
N GLY A 657 22.73 -6.21 -27.22
CA GLY A 657 21.80 -5.21 -26.66
C GLY A 657 20.63 -4.89 -27.59
N LEU A 658 20.87 -4.78 -28.90
CA LEU A 658 19.78 -4.55 -29.85
C LEU A 658 18.80 -5.74 -29.90
N ARG A 659 19.32 -6.97 -29.79
CA ARG A 659 18.49 -8.18 -29.70
C ARG A 659 17.61 -8.12 -28.43
N TRP A 660 18.17 -7.73 -27.30
CA TRP A 660 17.43 -7.58 -26.06
C TRP A 660 16.40 -6.45 -26.09
N LEU A 661 16.67 -5.34 -26.78
CA LEU A 661 15.66 -4.30 -27.02
C LEU A 661 14.48 -4.82 -27.85
N LYS A 662 14.74 -5.62 -28.89
CA LYS A 662 13.69 -6.25 -29.71
C LYS A 662 12.85 -7.25 -28.91
N ILE A 663 13.49 -8.05 -28.05
CA ILE A 663 12.80 -8.94 -27.12
C ILE A 663 11.97 -8.12 -26.12
N HIS A 664 12.53 -7.03 -25.59
CA HIS A 664 11.83 -6.15 -24.67
C HIS A 664 10.58 -5.54 -25.31
N LEU A 665 10.67 -5.09 -26.58
CA LEU A 665 9.52 -4.60 -27.36
C LEU A 665 8.41 -5.65 -27.41
N ALA A 666 8.74 -6.90 -27.73
CA ALA A 666 7.78 -8.00 -27.76
C ALA A 666 7.16 -8.28 -26.38
N ASN A 667 7.95 -8.18 -25.31
CA ASN A 667 7.48 -8.38 -23.93
C ASN A 667 6.47 -7.31 -23.51
N VAL A 668 6.76 -6.02 -23.76
CA VAL A 668 5.86 -4.91 -23.40
C VAL A 668 4.64 -4.81 -24.31
N PHE A 669 4.76 -5.28 -25.56
CA PHE A 669 3.59 -5.43 -26.45
C PHE A 669 2.63 -6.51 -25.93
N ALA A 670 3.17 -7.60 -25.39
CA ALA A 670 2.43 -8.73 -24.82
C ALA A 670 1.46 -9.39 -25.82
N GLY A 671 0.22 -9.67 -25.41
CA GLY A 671 -0.80 -10.24 -26.31
C GLY A 671 -0.53 -11.68 -26.78
N GLY A 672 0.35 -12.42 -26.08
CA GLY A 672 0.77 -13.77 -26.47
C GLY A 672 2.10 -13.80 -27.22
N VAL A 673 2.62 -12.64 -27.67
CA VAL A 673 3.96 -12.53 -28.26
C VAL A 673 5.04 -12.81 -27.22
N ASP A 674 4.80 -12.40 -25.97
CA ASP A 674 5.63 -12.72 -24.80
C ASP A 674 5.71 -14.24 -24.51
N LYS A 675 4.88 -15.06 -25.16
CA LYS A 675 4.91 -16.53 -25.05
C LYS A 675 5.66 -17.23 -26.18
N LEU A 676 6.17 -16.47 -27.14
CA LEU A 676 7.09 -16.99 -28.16
C LEU A 676 8.48 -17.22 -27.57
N SER A 677 9.27 -18.04 -28.26
CA SER A 677 10.72 -18.14 -27.99
C SER A 677 11.39 -16.79 -28.19
N PHE A 678 12.60 -16.59 -27.63
CA PHE A 678 13.31 -15.33 -27.82
C PHE A 678 13.52 -14.99 -29.30
N ASP A 679 13.80 -15.97 -30.15
CA ASP A 679 13.95 -15.73 -31.59
C ASP A 679 12.62 -15.39 -32.27
N GLY A 680 11.51 -16.00 -31.82
CA GLY A 680 10.17 -15.62 -32.27
C GLY A 680 9.79 -14.19 -31.88
N ARG A 681 10.22 -13.74 -30.69
CA ARG A 681 10.05 -12.34 -30.24
C ARG A 681 10.87 -11.37 -31.07
N VAL A 682 12.11 -11.72 -31.40
CA VAL A 682 12.95 -10.92 -32.31
C VAL A 682 12.30 -10.85 -33.68
N ALA A 683 11.86 -11.97 -34.26
CA ALA A 683 11.20 -11.99 -35.56
C ALA A 683 9.94 -11.12 -35.61
N PHE A 684 9.13 -11.12 -34.54
CA PHE A 684 8.00 -10.21 -34.40
C PHE A 684 8.43 -8.74 -34.45
N ALA A 685 9.49 -8.37 -33.73
CA ALA A 685 9.99 -7.01 -33.76
C ALA A 685 10.46 -6.62 -35.17
N GLU A 686 11.22 -7.48 -35.86
CA GLU A 686 11.69 -7.22 -37.24
C GLU A 686 10.52 -7.01 -38.21
N ASP A 687 9.47 -7.83 -38.13
CA ASP A 687 8.25 -7.71 -38.96
C ASP A 687 7.52 -6.38 -38.73
N LYS A 688 7.62 -5.81 -37.53
CA LYS A 688 6.96 -4.57 -37.14
C LYS A 688 7.87 -3.34 -37.19
N MET A 689 9.03 -3.41 -37.86
CA MET A 689 9.96 -2.27 -37.91
C MET A 689 9.34 -1.00 -38.50
N GLU A 690 8.49 -1.08 -39.52
CA GLU A 690 7.81 0.11 -40.05
C GLU A 690 6.88 0.77 -39.02
N GLU A 691 6.20 -0.04 -38.19
CA GLU A 691 5.35 0.45 -37.10
C GLU A 691 6.15 1.04 -35.95
N VAL A 692 7.32 0.45 -35.66
CA VAL A 692 8.26 0.94 -34.66
C VAL A 692 8.79 2.32 -35.05
N PHE A 693 9.22 2.50 -36.30
CA PHE A 693 9.71 3.79 -36.79
C PHE A 693 8.59 4.84 -36.81
N ASP A 694 7.40 4.49 -37.32
CA ASP A 694 6.26 5.41 -37.32
C ASP A 694 5.86 5.86 -35.91
N SER A 695 5.79 4.92 -34.96
CA SER A 695 5.47 5.22 -33.56
C SER A 695 6.54 6.08 -32.89
N ALA A 696 7.82 5.89 -33.22
CA ALA A 696 8.94 6.65 -32.65
C ALA A 696 9.04 8.09 -33.16
N GLU A 697 8.68 8.32 -34.43
CA GLU A 697 8.81 9.61 -35.11
C GLU A 697 7.54 10.46 -35.06
N ARG A 698 6.37 9.81 -35.15
CA ARG A 698 5.04 10.46 -35.17
C ARG A 698 4.11 9.78 -34.15
N PRO A 699 4.42 9.87 -32.85
CA PRO A 699 3.70 9.12 -31.82
C PRO A 699 2.20 9.42 -31.76
N LEU A 700 1.79 10.66 -32.11
CA LEU A 700 0.39 11.10 -32.10
C LEU A 700 -0.19 11.29 -33.49
N GLU A 701 0.61 11.60 -34.51
CA GLU A 701 0.13 11.87 -35.87
C GLU A 701 0.17 10.64 -36.78
N GLY A 702 0.94 9.61 -36.41
CA GLY A 702 1.09 8.37 -37.16
C GLY A 702 -0.06 7.38 -36.98
N ARG A 703 0.23 6.10 -37.23
CA ARG A 703 -0.70 4.96 -37.08
C ARG A 703 -0.96 4.61 -35.61
N ARG A 704 -0.11 5.10 -34.70
CA ARG A 704 -0.21 4.90 -33.24
C ARG A 704 -0.25 3.43 -32.82
N TRP A 705 0.49 2.58 -33.52
CA TRP A 705 0.56 1.14 -33.26
C TRP A 705 0.93 0.80 -31.81
N TRP A 706 1.80 1.61 -31.20
CA TRP A 706 2.17 1.48 -29.78
C TRP A 706 0.99 1.50 -28.79
N LEU A 707 -0.18 2.02 -29.17
CA LEU A 707 -1.39 1.99 -28.33
C LEU A 707 -2.03 0.60 -28.22
N GLU A 708 -1.69 -0.33 -29.11
CA GLU A 708 -2.20 -1.70 -29.08
C GLU A 708 -1.50 -2.58 -28.03
N ALA A 709 -0.35 -2.13 -27.51
CA ALA A 709 0.42 -2.82 -26.49
C ALA A 709 -0.31 -2.89 -25.14
N GLU A 710 -0.01 -3.92 -24.33
CA GLU A 710 -0.48 -4.00 -22.93
C GLU A 710 0.12 -2.87 -22.06
N ASP A 711 1.36 -2.46 -22.35
CA ASP A 711 2.06 -1.34 -21.70
C ASP A 711 2.47 -0.26 -22.74
N PRO A 712 1.56 0.65 -23.13
CA PRO A 712 1.76 1.57 -24.24
C PRO A 712 2.97 2.51 -24.08
N PHE A 713 3.16 3.14 -22.92
CA PHE A 713 4.24 4.12 -22.76
C PHE A 713 5.62 3.47 -22.70
N GLN A 714 5.74 2.28 -22.10
CA GLN A 714 6.96 1.48 -22.18
C GLN A 714 7.23 0.99 -23.62
N CYS A 715 6.18 0.59 -24.36
CA CYS A 715 6.29 0.24 -25.78
C CYS A 715 6.80 1.42 -26.63
N LEU A 716 6.24 2.61 -26.43
CA LEU A 716 6.67 3.83 -27.12
C LEU A 716 8.13 4.18 -26.81
N ALA A 717 8.53 4.13 -25.53
CA ALA A 717 9.91 4.35 -25.11
C ALA A 717 10.88 3.36 -25.81
N THR A 718 10.46 2.10 -25.92
CA THR A 718 11.24 1.05 -26.60
C THR A 718 11.31 1.28 -28.11
N CYS A 719 10.21 1.71 -28.75
CA CYS A 719 10.21 2.05 -30.17
C CYS A 719 11.21 3.18 -30.47
N MET A 720 11.22 4.22 -29.63
CA MET A 720 12.18 5.33 -29.73
C MET A 720 13.63 4.84 -29.60
N ALA A 721 13.90 3.98 -28.62
CA ALA A 721 15.25 3.44 -28.41
C ALA A 721 15.74 2.55 -29.57
N ILE A 722 14.87 1.69 -30.11
CA ILE A 722 15.22 0.83 -31.26
C ILE A 722 15.50 1.68 -32.51
N ARG A 723 14.62 2.66 -32.81
CA ARG A 723 14.80 3.56 -33.93
C ARG A 723 16.13 4.30 -33.84
N ASP A 724 16.44 4.88 -32.68
CA ASP A 724 17.68 5.65 -32.51
C ASP A 724 18.93 4.77 -32.61
N ALA A 725 18.87 3.53 -32.11
CA ALA A 725 19.94 2.56 -32.28
C ALA A 725 20.18 2.19 -33.75
N LEU A 726 19.11 1.95 -34.52
CA LEU A 726 19.20 1.56 -35.93
C LEU A 726 19.61 2.70 -36.87
N VAL A 727 19.24 3.95 -36.54
CA VAL A 727 19.66 5.14 -37.29
C VAL A 727 21.11 5.54 -36.98
N SER A 728 21.64 5.10 -35.83
CA SER A 728 23.04 5.33 -35.48
C SER A 728 23.99 4.64 -36.49
N ARG A 729 25.21 5.18 -36.63
CA ARG A 729 26.22 4.60 -37.55
C ARG A 729 26.60 3.15 -37.19
N ASP A 730 26.53 2.82 -35.90
CA ASP A 730 26.94 1.55 -35.35
C ASP A 730 26.03 1.23 -34.14
N PRO A 731 25.00 0.38 -34.33
CA PRO A 731 24.05 0.05 -33.28
C PRO A 731 24.70 -0.53 -32.01
N GLU A 732 25.83 -1.23 -32.10
CA GLU A 732 26.49 -1.81 -30.92
C GLU A 732 27.11 -0.73 -30.02
N LYS A 733 27.55 0.37 -30.61
CA LYS A 733 28.14 1.51 -29.88
C LYS A 733 27.10 2.54 -29.43
N PHE A 734 25.85 2.39 -29.86
CA PHE A 734 24.77 3.27 -29.42
C PHE A 734 24.59 3.17 -27.90
N VAL A 735 24.66 4.31 -27.21
CA VAL A 735 24.48 4.39 -25.76
C VAL A 735 23.00 4.45 -25.44
N CYS A 736 22.48 3.42 -24.78
CA CYS A 736 21.07 3.31 -24.43
C CYS A 736 20.84 3.47 -22.92
N ASN A 737 19.85 4.27 -22.57
CA ASN A 737 19.43 4.55 -21.20
C ASN A 737 18.22 3.72 -20.75
N LEU A 738 17.54 3.07 -21.69
CA LEU A 738 16.31 2.34 -21.42
C LEU A 738 16.58 1.08 -20.57
N PRO A 739 15.88 0.90 -19.44
CA PRO A 739 15.92 -0.36 -18.70
C PRO A 739 15.21 -1.47 -19.49
N VAL A 740 15.83 -2.64 -19.58
CA VAL A 740 15.21 -3.87 -20.10
C VAL A 740 14.76 -4.73 -18.93
N HIS A 741 13.52 -5.19 -18.98
CA HIS A 741 12.87 -5.93 -17.90
C HIS A 741 13.01 -7.44 -18.11
N GLN A 742 13.32 -8.17 -17.04
CA GLN A 742 13.30 -9.63 -16.99
C GLN A 742 12.35 -10.05 -15.87
N ASP A 743 11.24 -10.71 -16.21
CA ASP A 743 10.16 -11.03 -15.28
C ASP A 743 10.14 -12.51 -14.89
N GLY A 744 9.98 -12.78 -13.59
CA GLY A 744 9.83 -14.15 -13.09
C GLY A 744 8.54 -14.81 -13.57
N SER A 745 8.64 -16.02 -14.13
CA SER A 745 7.49 -16.81 -14.61
C SER A 745 6.64 -17.38 -13.47
N CYS A 746 5.81 -16.55 -12.84
CA CYS A 746 5.06 -16.86 -11.61
C CYS A 746 5.99 -17.13 -10.43
N ASN A 747 6.71 -16.10 -10.01
CA ASN A 747 7.81 -16.18 -9.04
C ASN A 747 7.45 -16.91 -7.73
N GLY A 748 6.23 -16.75 -7.21
CA GLY A 748 5.76 -17.51 -6.03
C GLY A 748 5.80 -19.03 -6.21
N LEU A 749 5.40 -19.55 -7.38
CA LEU A 749 5.47 -20.97 -7.70
C LEU A 749 6.90 -21.43 -7.98
N GLN A 750 7.74 -20.58 -8.58
CA GLN A 750 9.16 -20.88 -8.76
C GLN A 750 9.83 -21.15 -7.39
N HIS A 751 9.56 -20.28 -6.41
CA HIS A 751 10.05 -20.44 -5.06
C HIS A 751 9.51 -21.72 -4.38
N TYR A 752 8.24 -22.07 -4.57
CA TYR A 752 7.68 -23.33 -4.03
C TYR A 752 8.25 -24.57 -4.71
N ALA A 753 8.38 -24.58 -6.04
CA ALA A 753 8.95 -25.69 -6.78
C ALA A 753 10.40 -25.94 -6.37
N ALA A 754 11.19 -24.88 -6.14
CA ALA A 754 12.55 -24.98 -5.63
C ALA A 754 12.63 -25.47 -4.17
N LEU A 755 11.72 -25.04 -3.29
CA LEU A 755 11.64 -25.55 -1.91
C LEU A 755 11.28 -27.04 -1.88
N GLY A 756 10.27 -27.43 -2.67
CA GLY A 756 9.75 -28.79 -2.73
C GLY A 756 10.54 -29.74 -3.62
N ARG A 757 11.49 -29.21 -4.43
CA ARG A 757 12.19 -29.96 -5.49
C ARG A 757 11.20 -30.67 -6.43
N ASP A 758 10.14 -29.98 -6.79
CA ASP A 758 9.04 -30.48 -7.62
C ASP A 758 9.41 -30.36 -9.11
N GLN A 759 9.69 -31.50 -9.75
CA GLN A 759 10.08 -31.56 -11.17
C GLN A 759 8.98 -31.03 -12.10
N ILE A 760 7.75 -31.53 -11.96
CA ILE A 760 6.62 -31.15 -12.82
C ILE A 760 6.28 -29.67 -12.60
N GLY A 761 6.28 -29.25 -11.34
CA GLY A 761 6.09 -27.85 -10.98
C GLY A 761 7.17 -26.95 -11.58
N ALA A 762 8.44 -27.37 -11.55
CA ALA A 762 9.58 -26.65 -12.10
C ALA A 762 9.51 -26.46 -13.62
N GLU A 763 9.10 -27.48 -14.37
CA GLU A 763 8.87 -27.37 -15.82
C GLU A 763 7.77 -26.37 -16.15
N ALA A 764 6.66 -26.39 -15.39
CA ALA A 764 5.53 -25.49 -15.61
C ALA A 764 5.85 -24.00 -15.34
N VAL A 765 6.92 -23.70 -14.60
CA VAL A 765 7.33 -22.35 -14.18
C VAL A 765 8.73 -21.97 -14.67
N ASN A 766 9.22 -22.66 -15.71
CA ASN A 766 10.47 -22.36 -16.40
C ASN A 766 11.73 -22.44 -15.52
N LEU A 767 11.75 -23.27 -14.48
CA LEU A 767 12.98 -23.59 -13.75
C LEU A 767 13.85 -24.61 -14.49
N ILE A 768 13.31 -25.26 -15.51
CA ILE A 768 14.02 -26.19 -16.39
C ILE A 768 14.01 -25.60 -17.79
N ALA A 769 15.08 -25.84 -18.55
CA ALA A 769 15.21 -25.36 -19.91
C ALA A 769 14.13 -25.99 -20.81
N GLY A 770 13.44 -25.16 -21.58
CA GLY A 770 12.51 -25.58 -22.63
C GLY A 770 12.75 -24.75 -23.89
N GLU A 771 12.23 -25.20 -25.04
CA GLU A 771 12.38 -24.49 -26.32
C GLU A 771 11.64 -23.15 -26.35
N LYS A 772 10.48 -23.10 -25.69
CA LYS A 772 9.64 -21.92 -25.54
C LYS A 772 9.23 -21.76 -24.07
N PRO A 773 8.88 -20.54 -23.62
CA PRO A 773 8.43 -20.33 -22.25
C PRO A 773 7.14 -21.11 -21.97
N ALA A 774 7.13 -21.92 -20.92
CA ALA A 774 5.93 -22.54 -20.39
C ALA A 774 5.00 -21.49 -19.78
N ASP A 775 3.69 -21.70 -19.94
CA ASP A 775 2.65 -20.83 -19.37
C ASP A 775 1.75 -21.64 -18.44
N VAL A 776 2.10 -21.62 -17.15
CA VAL A 776 1.37 -22.30 -16.07
C VAL A 776 -0.14 -22.05 -16.11
N TYR A 777 -0.55 -20.83 -16.48
CA TYR A 777 -1.94 -20.43 -16.52
C TYR A 777 -2.72 -21.13 -17.63
N THR A 778 -2.14 -21.23 -18.84
CA THR A 778 -2.73 -22.01 -19.94
C THR A 778 -2.75 -23.50 -19.61
N GLY A 779 -1.70 -24.03 -18.99
CA GLY A 779 -1.66 -25.42 -18.52
C GLY A 779 -2.81 -25.74 -17.55
N ILE A 780 -3.07 -24.86 -16.57
CA ILE A 780 -4.19 -25.01 -15.63
C ILE A 780 -5.53 -24.82 -16.32
N ALA A 781 -5.68 -23.81 -17.19
CA ALA A 781 -6.92 -23.58 -17.93
C ALA A 781 -7.33 -24.81 -18.75
N THR A 782 -6.37 -25.47 -19.41
CA THR A 782 -6.60 -26.70 -20.17
C THR A 782 -7.06 -27.86 -19.27
N ARG A 783 -6.44 -28.04 -18.10
CA ARG A 783 -6.87 -29.06 -17.12
C ARG A 783 -8.28 -28.77 -16.60
N VAL A 784 -8.58 -27.52 -16.25
CA VAL A 784 -9.91 -27.10 -15.80
C VAL A 784 -10.94 -27.36 -16.90
N ARG A 785 -10.62 -27.02 -18.15
CA ARG A 785 -11.50 -27.29 -19.29
C ARG A 785 -11.79 -28.78 -19.45
N ALA A 786 -10.78 -29.64 -19.38
CA ALA A 786 -10.97 -31.09 -19.49
C ALA A 786 -11.87 -31.66 -18.38
N VAL A 787 -11.75 -31.15 -17.14
CA VAL A 787 -12.65 -31.54 -16.05
C VAL A 787 -14.08 -31.06 -16.30
N ILE A 788 -14.25 -29.83 -16.78
CA ILE A 788 -15.58 -29.27 -17.09
C ILE A 788 -16.24 -30.00 -18.26
N GLU A 789 -15.49 -30.34 -19.31
CA GLU A 789 -15.99 -31.12 -20.45
C GLU A 789 -16.47 -32.50 -20.01
N LYS A 790 -15.72 -33.17 -19.13
CA LYS A 790 -16.11 -34.43 -18.52
C LYS A 790 -17.39 -34.26 -17.68
N ASP A 791 -17.39 -33.33 -16.73
CA ASP A 791 -18.53 -33.09 -15.83
C ASP A 791 -19.79 -32.65 -16.60
N ALA A 792 -19.65 -31.98 -17.75
CA ALA A 792 -20.78 -31.60 -18.61
C ALA A 792 -21.42 -32.79 -19.36
N SER A 793 -20.64 -33.86 -19.57
CA SER A 793 -21.08 -35.11 -20.22
C SER A 793 -21.63 -36.14 -19.24
N ASP A 794 -21.47 -35.94 -17.94
CA ASP A 794 -21.99 -36.82 -16.90
C ASP A 794 -23.54 -36.78 -16.83
N ASP A 795 -24.14 -37.83 -16.27
CA ASP A 795 -25.58 -37.88 -15.99
C ASP A 795 -25.94 -36.87 -14.88
N PRO A 796 -26.89 -35.94 -15.10
CA PRO A 796 -27.39 -35.00 -14.09
C PRO A 796 -27.85 -35.65 -12.79
N CYS A 797 -28.30 -36.91 -12.83
CA CYS A 797 -28.70 -37.65 -11.62
C CYS A 797 -27.49 -38.03 -10.75
N SER A 798 -26.30 -38.14 -11.35
CA SER A 798 -25.06 -38.54 -10.69
C SER A 798 -24.19 -37.36 -10.26
N ASN A 799 -24.20 -36.27 -11.05
CA ASN A 799 -23.36 -35.10 -10.82
C ASN A 799 -24.21 -33.81 -10.80
N PRO A 800 -24.38 -33.16 -9.63
CA PRO A 800 -25.19 -31.94 -9.54
C PRO A 800 -24.55 -30.73 -10.22
N ASN A 801 -23.29 -30.83 -10.68
CA ASN A 801 -22.60 -29.74 -11.35
C ASN A 801 -22.77 -29.72 -12.87
N VAL A 802 -23.48 -30.68 -13.47
CA VAL A 802 -23.64 -30.80 -14.93
C VAL A 802 -24.17 -29.50 -15.55
N GLU A 803 -25.15 -28.84 -14.94
CA GLU A 803 -25.70 -27.57 -15.43
C GLU A 803 -24.66 -26.44 -15.40
N ASN A 804 -23.90 -26.33 -14.31
CA ASN A 804 -22.83 -25.33 -14.18
C ASN A 804 -21.68 -25.63 -15.15
N ALA A 805 -21.36 -26.91 -15.38
CA ALA A 805 -20.33 -27.34 -16.30
C ALA A 805 -20.71 -27.01 -17.75
N LYS A 806 -21.96 -27.31 -18.15
CA LYS A 806 -22.50 -26.95 -19.47
C LYS A 806 -22.46 -25.43 -19.72
N LEU A 807 -22.80 -24.63 -18.72
CA LEU A 807 -22.73 -23.16 -18.83
C LEU A 807 -21.28 -22.66 -19.04
N MET A 808 -20.30 -23.36 -18.47
CA MET A 808 -18.89 -22.99 -18.51
C MET A 808 -18.11 -23.56 -19.70
N LEU A 809 -18.74 -24.38 -20.53
CA LEU A 809 -18.15 -24.82 -21.80
C LEU A 809 -17.81 -23.61 -22.68
N GLY A 810 -16.58 -23.59 -23.19
CA GLY A 810 -16.06 -22.47 -23.99
C GLY A 810 -15.75 -21.18 -23.21
N GLN A 811 -16.07 -21.10 -21.92
CA GLN A 811 -15.82 -19.89 -21.11
C GLN A 811 -14.48 -19.93 -20.37
N VAL A 812 -13.87 -21.11 -20.19
CA VAL A 812 -12.60 -21.21 -19.46
C VAL A 812 -11.42 -20.92 -20.37
N ASP A 813 -10.78 -19.78 -20.11
CA ASP A 813 -9.53 -19.35 -20.73
C ASP A 813 -8.46 -18.99 -19.69
N ARG A 814 -7.28 -18.63 -20.20
CA ARG A 814 -6.15 -18.17 -19.39
C ARG A 814 -6.52 -16.98 -18.50
N LYS A 815 -7.27 -16.01 -19.02
CA LYS A 815 -7.61 -14.75 -18.32
C LYS A 815 -8.53 -15.01 -17.12
N LEU A 816 -9.45 -15.97 -17.23
CA LEU A 816 -10.36 -16.37 -16.16
C LEU A 816 -9.61 -16.94 -14.94
N VAL A 817 -8.65 -17.85 -15.19
CA VAL A 817 -7.94 -18.56 -14.11
C VAL A 817 -6.69 -17.84 -13.60
N LYS A 818 -6.09 -16.93 -14.40
CA LYS A 818 -4.82 -16.24 -14.09
C LYS A 818 -4.78 -15.67 -12.68
N GLN A 819 -5.79 -14.88 -12.31
CA GLN A 819 -5.82 -14.20 -11.01
C GLN A 819 -5.94 -15.20 -9.84
N THR A 820 -6.76 -16.24 -10.00
CA THR A 820 -6.93 -17.27 -8.98
C THR A 820 -5.68 -18.12 -8.79
N VAL A 821 -5.03 -18.54 -9.87
CA VAL A 821 -3.74 -19.25 -9.81
C VAL A 821 -2.67 -18.38 -9.15
N MET A 822 -2.51 -17.14 -9.61
CA MET A 822 -1.51 -16.19 -9.09
C MET A 822 -1.71 -15.90 -7.61
N THR A 823 -2.95 -15.87 -7.12
CA THR A 823 -3.22 -15.49 -5.72
C THR A 823 -3.37 -16.68 -4.77
N SER A 824 -3.65 -17.88 -5.28
CA SER A 824 -3.76 -19.10 -4.47
C SER A 824 -2.44 -19.46 -3.78
N VAL A 825 -1.32 -19.24 -4.47
CA VAL A 825 0.04 -19.45 -3.94
C VAL A 825 0.39 -18.45 -2.85
N TYR A 826 -0.38 -17.36 -2.77
CA TYR A 826 -0.29 -16.36 -1.72
C TYR A 826 -1.38 -16.52 -0.64
N GLY A 827 -1.94 -17.71 -0.49
CA GLY A 827 -2.86 -18.05 0.60
C GLY A 827 -4.28 -17.52 0.41
N VAL A 828 -4.71 -17.29 -0.84
CA VAL A 828 -6.13 -17.01 -1.12
C VAL A 828 -6.99 -18.21 -0.72
N THR A 829 -8.07 -17.91 0.00
CA THR A 829 -9.07 -18.90 0.40
C THR A 829 -10.06 -19.14 -0.74
N PHE A 830 -10.82 -20.24 -0.67
CA PHE A 830 -11.88 -20.55 -1.62
C PHE A 830 -12.84 -19.38 -1.89
N ILE A 831 -13.24 -18.64 -0.83
CA ILE A 831 -14.12 -17.47 -0.95
C ILE A 831 -13.46 -16.38 -1.81
N GLY A 832 -12.16 -16.13 -1.59
CA GLY A 832 -11.39 -15.17 -2.37
C GLY A 832 -11.25 -15.59 -3.83
N ALA A 833 -10.93 -16.86 -4.09
CA ALA A 833 -10.82 -17.44 -5.43
C ALA A 833 -12.15 -17.32 -6.20
N ARG A 834 -13.27 -17.72 -5.56
CA ARG A 834 -14.62 -17.56 -6.11
C ARG A 834 -14.90 -16.10 -6.49
N ASN A 835 -14.61 -15.15 -5.60
CA ASN A 835 -14.89 -13.73 -5.87
C ASN A 835 -14.09 -13.20 -7.07
N GLN A 836 -12.86 -13.68 -7.28
CA GLN A 836 -12.06 -13.31 -8.44
C GLN A 836 -12.66 -13.84 -9.73
N ILE A 837 -13.05 -15.13 -9.75
CA ILE A 837 -13.71 -15.75 -10.90
C ILE A 837 -15.06 -15.08 -11.16
N LEU A 838 -15.86 -14.82 -10.13
CA LEU A 838 -17.13 -14.10 -10.22
C LEU A 838 -16.95 -12.72 -10.87
N SER A 839 -15.95 -11.95 -10.46
CA SER A 839 -15.64 -10.66 -11.08
C SER A 839 -15.36 -10.80 -12.58
N ARG A 840 -14.57 -11.81 -12.97
CA ARG A 840 -14.23 -12.08 -14.38
C ARG A 840 -15.39 -12.60 -15.21
N LEU A 841 -16.31 -13.36 -14.61
CA LEU A 841 -17.53 -13.81 -15.28
C LEU A 841 -18.53 -12.66 -15.44
N ASN A 842 -18.64 -11.77 -14.44
CA ASN A 842 -19.48 -10.57 -14.52
C ASN A 842 -19.04 -9.62 -15.65
N GLU A 843 -17.73 -9.51 -15.90
CA GLU A 843 -17.18 -8.75 -17.04
C GLU A 843 -17.67 -9.29 -18.41
N ARG A 844 -18.10 -10.56 -18.48
CA ARG A 844 -18.56 -11.21 -19.72
C ARG A 844 -20.07 -11.13 -19.96
N GLY A 845 -20.87 -10.78 -18.94
CA GLY A 845 -22.31 -10.55 -19.09
C GLY A 845 -23.15 -11.77 -19.50
N LEU A 846 -22.74 -12.98 -19.13
CA LEU A 846 -23.24 -14.23 -19.72
C LEU A 846 -24.58 -14.75 -19.15
N ALA A 847 -24.98 -14.35 -17.94
CA ALA A 847 -26.18 -14.89 -17.27
C ALA A 847 -26.66 -13.96 -16.13
N ASP A 848 -27.74 -14.36 -15.46
CA ASP A 848 -28.22 -13.72 -14.23
C ASP A 848 -27.22 -13.88 -13.06
N GLU A 849 -27.26 -12.95 -12.10
CA GLU A 849 -26.29 -12.90 -10.99
C GLU A 849 -26.26 -14.19 -10.14
N ALA A 850 -27.41 -14.86 -9.96
CA ALA A 850 -27.49 -16.06 -9.13
C ALA A 850 -26.83 -17.27 -9.82
N THR A 851 -27.05 -17.42 -11.12
CA THR A 851 -26.42 -18.47 -11.92
C THR A 851 -24.91 -18.25 -12.04
N ILE A 852 -24.45 -17.02 -12.30
CA ILE A 852 -23.02 -16.70 -12.34
C ILE A 852 -22.36 -17.03 -10.99
N TYR A 853 -23.03 -16.73 -9.88
CA TYR A 853 -22.50 -17.06 -8.56
C TYR A 853 -22.27 -18.56 -8.38
N ARG A 854 -23.25 -19.41 -8.75
CA ARG A 854 -23.11 -20.88 -8.66
C ARG A 854 -21.99 -21.40 -9.57
N ALA A 855 -21.95 -20.93 -10.82
CA ALA A 855 -20.88 -21.26 -11.76
C ALA A 855 -19.50 -20.86 -11.22
N SER A 856 -19.38 -19.68 -10.59
CA SER A 856 -18.12 -19.21 -10.00
C SER A 856 -17.65 -20.10 -8.85
N CYS A 857 -18.56 -20.65 -8.03
CA CYS A 857 -18.22 -21.60 -6.97
C CYS A 857 -17.64 -22.90 -7.55
N TYR A 858 -18.29 -23.43 -8.59
CA TYR A 858 -17.86 -24.64 -9.27
C TYR A 858 -16.48 -24.46 -9.92
N VAL A 859 -16.31 -23.44 -10.77
CA VAL A 859 -15.03 -23.16 -11.46
C VAL A 859 -13.89 -22.89 -10.48
N ALA A 860 -14.16 -22.18 -9.36
CA ALA A 860 -13.16 -21.95 -8.33
C ALA A 860 -12.68 -23.25 -7.68
N LYS A 861 -13.60 -24.18 -7.41
CA LYS A 861 -13.26 -25.49 -6.84
C LYS A 861 -12.38 -26.28 -7.81
N VAL A 862 -12.83 -26.43 -9.05
CA VAL A 862 -12.10 -27.17 -10.10
C VAL A 862 -10.70 -26.56 -10.33
N THR A 863 -10.60 -25.24 -10.34
CA THR A 863 -9.30 -24.53 -10.52
C THR A 863 -8.34 -24.80 -9.36
N ILE A 864 -8.81 -24.74 -8.11
CA ILE A 864 -7.98 -25.03 -6.92
C ILE A 864 -7.54 -26.50 -6.91
N ASP A 865 -8.44 -27.41 -7.27
CA ASP A 865 -8.13 -28.85 -7.32
C ASP A 865 -7.10 -29.16 -8.42
N ALA A 866 -7.25 -28.57 -9.61
CA ALA A 866 -6.27 -28.68 -10.69
C ALA A 866 -4.89 -28.12 -10.30
N LEU A 867 -4.85 -26.97 -9.61
CA LEU A 867 -3.61 -26.40 -9.09
C LEU A 867 -2.95 -27.33 -8.05
N GLY A 868 -3.75 -27.88 -7.13
CA GLY A 868 -3.25 -28.77 -6.09
C GLY A 868 -2.74 -30.12 -6.61
N GLN A 869 -3.26 -30.59 -7.74
CA GLN A 869 -2.75 -31.77 -8.45
C GLN A 869 -1.42 -31.49 -9.14
N MET A 870 -1.25 -30.29 -9.72
CA MET A 870 -0.04 -29.94 -10.46
C MET A 870 1.13 -29.55 -9.55
N PHE A 871 0.85 -28.94 -8.39
CA PHE A 871 1.87 -28.50 -7.42
C PHE A 871 1.66 -29.15 -6.05
N LYS A 872 1.75 -30.49 -6.03
CA LYS A 872 1.50 -31.28 -4.82
C LYS A 872 2.47 -30.91 -3.71
N GLU A 873 3.77 -30.80 -4.01
CA GLU A 873 4.78 -30.50 -2.99
C GLU A 873 4.65 -29.07 -2.45
N ALA A 874 4.29 -28.11 -3.31
CA ALA A 874 3.96 -26.76 -2.86
C ALA A 874 2.80 -26.76 -1.85
N ARG A 875 1.75 -27.54 -2.11
CA ARG A 875 0.60 -27.69 -1.20
C ARG A 875 1.01 -28.33 0.13
N CYS A 876 1.85 -29.36 0.10
CA CYS A 876 2.39 -29.99 1.31
C CYS A 876 3.16 -28.96 2.16
N ILE A 877 4.04 -28.16 1.56
CA ILE A 877 4.81 -27.12 2.25
C ILE A 877 3.89 -26.02 2.80
N MET A 878 2.91 -25.55 2.03
CA MET A 878 1.94 -24.55 2.50
C MET A 878 1.17 -25.03 3.73
N ASN A 879 0.71 -26.29 3.72
CA ASN A 879 0.03 -26.90 4.86
C ASN A 879 0.95 -27.01 6.07
N TRP A 880 2.18 -27.50 5.88
CA TRP A 880 3.17 -27.63 6.95
C TRP A 880 3.48 -26.27 7.61
N LEU A 881 3.75 -25.24 6.81
CA LEU A 881 3.92 -23.86 7.30
C LEU A 881 2.69 -23.44 8.11
N GLY A 882 1.49 -23.62 7.56
CA GLY A 882 0.23 -23.28 8.23
C GLY A 882 0.03 -23.98 9.58
N ASP A 883 0.44 -25.25 9.70
CA ASP A 883 0.31 -26.02 10.93
C ASP A 883 1.36 -25.62 11.97
N CYS A 884 2.60 -25.36 11.57
CA CYS A 884 3.61 -24.74 12.44
C CYS A 884 3.13 -23.39 12.97
N ALA A 885 2.57 -22.53 12.12
CA ALA A 885 2.02 -21.24 12.51
C ALA A 885 0.83 -21.38 13.47
N LYS A 886 -0.02 -22.40 13.29
CA LYS A 886 -1.14 -22.69 14.19
C LYS A 886 -0.63 -23.06 15.59
N ILE A 887 0.37 -23.93 15.69
CA ILE A 887 0.96 -24.37 16.96
C ILE A 887 1.52 -23.16 17.72
N ILE A 888 2.35 -22.33 17.07
CA ILE A 888 2.93 -21.12 17.69
C ILE A 888 1.84 -20.13 18.13
N ALA A 889 0.84 -19.91 17.28
CA ALA A 889 -0.20 -18.94 17.56
C ALA A 889 -1.18 -19.40 18.67
N MET A 890 -1.37 -20.71 18.84
CA MET A 890 -2.17 -21.27 19.95
C MET A 890 -1.51 -21.02 21.32
N GLU A 891 -0.17 -20.92 21.37
CA GLU A 891 0.59 -20.47 22.55
C GLU A 891 0.52 -18.95 22.78
N GLY A 892 -0.26 -18.23 21.96
CA GLY A 892 -0.44 -16.79 22.06
C GLY A 892 0.74 -15.97 21.54
N GLN A 893 1.69 -16.60 20.84
CA GLN A 893 2.88 -15.95 20.27
C GLN A 893 2.71 -15.70 18.76
N PRO A 894 3.21 -14.57 18.23
CA PRO A 894 3.24 -14.35 16.78
C PRO A 894 4.33 -15.21 16.15
N VAL A 895 4.10 -15.65 14.91
CA VAL A 895 5.14 -16.30 14.12
C VAL A 895 6.24 -15.29 13.77
N ARG A 896 7.49 -15.70 13.97
CA ARG A 896 8.68 -14.92 13.64
C ARG A 896 9.78 -15.83 13.11
N TRP A 897 10.52 -15.36 12.13
CA TRP A 897 11.66 -16.08 11.54
C TRP A 897 12.72 -15.08 11.09
N THR A 898 13.90 -15.57 10.77
CA THR A 898 14.95 -14.77 10.11
C THR A 898 15.08 -15.25 8.68
N THR A 899 15.12 -14.34 7.71
CA THR A 899 15.35 -14.75 6.31
C THR A 899 16.76 -15.31 6.15
N PRO A 900 17.03 -16.13 5.11
CA PRO A 900 18.39 -16.57 4.79
C PRO A 900 19.37 -15.41 4.55
N PHE A 901 18.85 -14.21 4.28
CA PHE A 901 19.61 -12.98 4.09
C PHE A 901 19.82 -12.15 5.36
N GLY A 902 19.33 -12.62 6.51
CA GLY A 902 19.55 -12.02 7.84
C GLY A 902 18.48 -11.05 8.33
N LEU A 903 17.37 -10.88 7.61
CA LEU A 903 16.28 -9.98 8.02
C LEU A 903 15.35 -10.66 9.04
N PRO A 904 15.14 -10.11 10.25
CA PRO A 904 14.13 -10.62 11.17
C PRO A 904 12.72 -10.21 10.72
N VAL A 905 11.84 -11.19 10.59
CA VAL A 905 10.44 -11.01 10.18
C VAL A 905 9.51 -11.42 11.33
N VAL A 906 8.51 -10.59 11.60
CA VAL A 906 7.47 -10.86 12.61
C VAL A 906 6.09 -10.60 12.00
N GLN A 907 5.18 -11.58 12.06
CA GLN A 907 3.81 -11.39 11.58
C GLN A 907 2.98 -10.55 12.59
N PRO A 908 2.40 -9.40 12.16
CA PRO A 908 1.74 -8.46 13.07
C PRO A 908 0.27 -8.81 13.35
N TYR A 909 -0.17 -10.04 13.06
CA TYR A 909 -1.60 -10.38 13.07
C TYR A 909 -2.11 -10.69 14.47
N ARG A 910 -2.73 -9.68 15.09
CA ARG A 910 -3.46 -9.76 16.36
C ARG A 910 -4.94 -9.47 16.14
N LYS A 911 -5.78 -9.78 17.13
CA LYS A 911 -7.19 -9.37 17.10
C LYS A 911 -7.25 -7.84 17.09
N PRO A 912 -8.20 -7.22 16.37
CA PRO A 912 -8.27 -5.76 16.27
C PRO A 912 -8.60 -5.16 17.64
N GLY A 913 -7.72 -4.29 18.13
CA GLY A 913 -7.89 -3.58 19.39
C GLY A 913 -8.22 -2.11 19.17
N ARG A 914 -8.88 -1.48 20.15
CA ARG A 914 -9.22 -0.06 20.07
C ARG A 914 -8.90 0.65 21.38
N LYS A 915 -8.23 1.79 21.27
CA LYS A 915 -8.04 2.76 22.35
C LYS A 915 -8.86 4.00 22.05
N LEU A 916 -9.79 4.36 22.94
CA LEU A 916 -10.56 5.59 22.82
C LEU A 916 -9.73 6.78 23.30
N VAL A 917 -9.66 7.82 22.47
CA VAL A 917 -8.97 9.08 22.77
C VAL A 917 -9.97 10.21 22.64
N LYS A 918 -10.19 10.93 23.74
CA LYS A 918 -10.99 12.16 23.72
C LYS A 918 -10.18 13.27 23.04
N THR A 919 -10.74 13.84 21.98
CA THR A 919 -10.22 15.03 21.29
C THR A 919 -11.23 16.18 21.40
N THR A 920 -10.90 17.35 20.82
CA THR A 920 -11.81 18.50 20.81
C THR A 920 -13.02 18.28 19.89
N LEU A 921 -12.81 17.67 18.70
CA LEU A 921 -13.89 17.36 17.76
C LEU A 921 -14.77 16.18 18.19
N GLN A 922 -14.17 15.04 18.55
CA GLN A 922 -14.91 13.84 18.92
C GLN A 922 -14.05 12.85 19.73
N VAL A 923 -14.66 11.76 20.19
CA VAL A 923 -13.91 10.62 20.76
C VAL A 923 -13.46 9.71 19.62
N LEU A 924 -12.15 9.66 19.39
CA LEU A 924 -11.55 8.88 18.30
C LEU A 924 -11.13 7.49 18.80
N ALA A 925 -11.50 6.45 18.05
CA ALA A 925 -11.06 5.08 18.31
C ALA A 925 -9.77 4.78 17.53
N LEU A 926 -8.63 4.86 18.21
CA LEU A 926 -7.33 4.51 17.64
C LEU A 926 -7.13 3.00 17.66
N ARG A 927 -6.47 2.48 16.63
CA ARG A 927 -6.09 1.06 16.55
C ARG A 927 -4.98 0.76 17.57
N ASP A 928 -5.18 -0.26 18.40
CA ASP A 928 -4.21 -0.74 19.39
C ASP A 928 -4.20 -2.26 19.42
N ASP A 929 -3.68 -2.86 18.35
CA ASP A 929 -3.68 -4.32 18.17
C ASP A 929 -2.63 -5.00 19.07
N ASP A 930 -1.57 -4.29 19.47
CA ASP A 930 -0.47 -4.85 20.28
C ASP A 930 -0.95 -5.34 21.66
N SER A 931 -1.99 -4.72 22.22
CA SER A 931 -2.60 -5.14 23.49
C SER A 931 -3.53 -6.35 23.35
N GLN A 932 -3.82 -6.79 22.13
CA GLN A 932 -4.74 -7.87 21.85
C GLN A 932 -4.03 -9.21 21.65
N PRO A 933 -4.71 -10.34 21.91
CA PRO A 933 -4.15 -11.65 21.64
C PRO A 933 -3.92 -11.88 20.14
N VAL A 934 -3.01 -12.79 19.84
CA VAL A 934 -2.68 -13.19 18.47
C VAL A 934 -3.89 -13.79 17.75
N ALA A 935 -4.07 -13.44 16.48
CA ALA A 935 -5.16 -13.94 15.65
C ALA A 935 -4.74 -15.25 14.96
N VAL A 936 -4.95 -16.40 15.63
CA VAL A 936 -4.50 -17.73 15.18
C VAL A 936 -4.86 -18.02 13.72
N ALA A 937 -6.12 -17.83 13.33
CA ALA A 937 -6.56 -18.10 11.96
C ALA A 937 -5.81 -17.25 10.93
N ARG A 938 -5.54 -15.98 11.24
CA ARG A 938 -4.83 -15.08 10.33
C ARG A 938 -3.35 -15.42 10.25
N GLN A 939 -2.71 -15.72 11.38
CA GLN A 939 -1.31 -16.20 11.41
C GLN A 939 -1.13 -17.43 10.52
N LYS A 940 -1.97 -18.47 10.71
CA LYS A 940 -1.98 -19.69 9.88
C LYS A 940 -2.10 -19.36 8.39
N SER A 941 -3.14 -18.62 8.01
CA SER A 941 -3.40 -18.33 6.59
C SER A 941 -2.33 -17.45 5.93
N ALA A 942 -1.66 -16.59 6.69
CA ALA A 942 -0.75 -15.59 6.14
C ALA A 942 0.72 -15.99 6.24
N PHE A 943 1.06 -17.07 6.95
CA PHE A 943 2.46 -17.46 7.09
C PHE A 943 3.05 -17.98 5.78
N PRO A 944 2.41 -18.89 5.02
CA PRO A 944 2.92 -19.32 3.72
C PRO A 944 3.24 -18.18 2.74
N PRO A 945 2.32 -17.24 2.43
CA PRO A 945 2.62 -16.12 1.55
C PRO A 945 3.74 -15.22 2.07
N ASN A 946 3.74 -14.91 3.37
CA ASN A 946 4.75 -14.02 3.92
C ASN A 946 6.14 -14.66 3.92
N PHE A 947 6.22 -15.97 4.11
CA PHE A 947 7.47 -16.71 4.05
C PHE A 947 8.03 -16.71 2.62
N VAL A 948 7.22 -17.03 1.61
CA VAL A 948 7.66 -16.96 0.20
C VAL A 948 8.04 -15.54 -0.20
N HIS A 949 7.28 -14.53 0.22
CA HIS A 949 7.65 -13.13 0.00
C HIS A 949 8.93 -12.69 0.71
N SER A 950 9.37 -13.43 1.73
CA SER A 950 10.65 -13.17 2.36
C SER A 950 11.82 -13.81 1.60
N LEU A 951 11.55 -14.89 0.87
CA LEU A 951 12.51 -15.55 -0.01
C LEU A 951 12.66 -14.78 -1.33
N ASP A 952 11.57 -14.26 -1.91
CA ASP A 952 11.65 -13.42 -3.12
C ASP A 952 12.48 -12.14 -2.89
N GLY A 953 12.23 -11.45 -1.78
CA GLY A 953 13.00 -10.27 -1.39
C GLY A 953 14.46 -10.61 -1.12
N SER A 954 14.73 -11.78 -0.53
CA SER A 954 16.10 -12.26 -0.31
C SER A 954 16.81 -12.54 -1.65
N HIS A 955 16.15 -13.20 -2.60
CA HIS A 955 16.71 -13.47 -3.93
C HIS A 955 17.00 -12.18 -4.70
N MET A 956 16.06 -11.23 -4.75
CA MET A 956 16.26 -9.92 -5.38
C MET A 956 17.44 -9.17 -4.74
N MET A 957 17.54 -9.14 -3.40
CA MET A 957 18.65 -8.48 -2.71
C MET A 957 20.00 -9.15 -2.95
N MET A 958 20.04 -10.49 -3.02
CA MET A 958 21.25 -11.24 -3.39
C MET A 958 21.72 -10.88 -4.81
N THR A 959 20.78 -10.89 -5.76
CA THR A 959 21.04 -10.52 -7.16
C THR A 959 21.50 -9.07 -7.28
N ALA A 960 20.86 -8.12 -6.59
CA ALA A 960 21.26 -6.72 -6.60
C ALA A 960 22.71 -6.51 -6.14
N ILE A 961 23.15 -7.20 -5.09
CA ILE A 961 24.55 -7.14 -4.63
C ILE A 961 25.49 -7.73 -5.68
N ALA A 962 25.13 -8.87 -6.29
CA ALA A 962 25.92 -9.53 -7.32
C ALA A 962 26.09 -8.63 -8.55
N CYS A 963 25.00 -8.03 -9.04
CA CYS A 963 25.01 -7.08 -10.14
C CYS A 963 25.90 -5.88 -9.83
N ARG A 964 25.82 -5.32 -8.62
CA ARG A 964 26.72 -4.22 -8.23
C ARG A 964 28.19 -4.62 -8.22
N LYS A 965 28.54 -5.82 -7.73
CA LYS A 965 29.91 -6.33 -7.80
C LYS A 965 30.39 -6.49 -9.26
N ALA A 966 29.47 -6.78 -10.18
CA ALA A 966 29.72 -6.86 -11.62
C ALA A 966 29.59 -5.51 -12.35
N CYS A 967 29.47 -4.38 -11.64
CA CYS A 967 29.28 -3.04 -12.23
C CYS A 967 28.03 -2.91 -13.11
N ILE A 968 26.95 -3.63 -12.78
CA ILE A 968 25.67 -3.61 -13.48
C ILE A 968 24.66 -2.76 -12.71
N ASN A 969 24.04 -1.79 -13.39
CA ASN A 969 22.88 -1.08 -12.85
C ASN A 969 21.70 -2.05 -12.71
N PHE A 970 21.18 -2.17 -11.49
CA PHE A 970 20.09 -3.08 -11.14
C PHE A 970 18.96 -2.33 -10.47
N ALA A 971 17.77 -2.36 -11.08
CA ALA A 971 16.53 -1.95 -10.44
C ALA A 971 15.61 -3.16 -10.31
N GLY A 972 14.87 -3.25 -9.21
CA GLY A 972 13.92 -4.33 -8.97
C GLY A 972 12.52 -3.79 -8.73
N VAL A 973 11.54 -4.36 -9.44
CA VAL A 973 10.10 -4.26 -9.13
C VAL A 973 9.66 -5.61 -8.61
N HIS A 974 10.04 -5.91 -7.37
CA HIS A 974 9.81 -7.19 -6.72
C HIS A 974 10.41 -8.37 -7.51
N ASP A 975 9.61 -9.04 -8.35
CA ASP A 975 9.95 -10.19 -9.18
C ASP A 975 10.27 -9.83 -10.65
N SER A 976 10.43 -8.54 -10.95
CA SER A 976 10.93 -8.00 -12.21
C SER A 976 12.29 -7.35 -12.01
N PHE A 977 13.32 -7.81 -12.71
CA PHE A 977 14.70 -7.34 -12.59
C PHE A 977 15.12 -6.58 -13.84
N TRP A 978 15.61 -5.36 -13.64
CA TRP A 978 15.87 -4.42 -14.73
C TRP A 978 17.33 -4.04 -14.78
N THR A 979 17.86 -3.99 -16.01
CA THR A 979 19.24 -3.56 -16.28
C THR A 979 19.35 -2.97 -17.69
N HIS A 980 20.53 -2.51 -18.10
CA HIS A 980 20.76 -2.07 -19.48
C HIS A 980 20.68 -3.24 -20.45
N ALA A 981 20.23 -2.99 -21.68
CA ALA A 981 20.11 -4.02 -22.71
C ALA A 981 21.42 -4.81 -22.94
N GLY A 982 22.58 -4.13 -22.91
CA GLY A 982 23.89 -4.78 -23.08
C GLY A 982 24.34 -5.66 -21.90
N THR A 983 23.67 -5.59 -20.74
CA THR A 983 24.04 -6.34 -19.52
C THR A 983 23.00 -7.39 -19.11
N VAL A 984 21.93 -7.58 -19.90
CA VAL A 984 20.85 -8.53 -19.59
C VAL A 984 21.38 -9.96 -19.46
N ASP A 985 22.20 -10.43 -20.40
CA ASP A 985 22.77 -11.79 -20.37
C ASP A 985 23.52 -12.06 -19.06
N ARG A 986 24.40 -11.12 -18.68
CA ARG A 986 25.18 -11.24 -17.44
C ARG A 986 24.32 -11.16 -16.19
N MET A 987 23.29 -10.29 -16.17
CA MET A 987 22.33 -10.27 -15.07
C MET A 987 21.56 -11.59 -14.97
N ASN A 988 21.17 -12.19 -16.09
CA ASN A 988 20.45 -13.46 -16.15
C ASN A 988 21.30 -14.63 -15.62
N GLU A 989 22.60 -14.65 -15.89
CA GLU A 989 23.51 -15.60 -15.24
C GLU A 989 23.53 -15.42 -13.71
N LEU A 990 23.80 -14.19 -13.25
CA LEU A 990 23.89 -13.88 -11.82
C LEU A 990 22.60 -14.19 -11.07
N LEU A 991 21.43 -13.87 -11.63
CA LEU A 991 20.15 -14.13 -10.97
C LEU A 991 19.89 -15.64 -10.82
N ARG A 992 20.30 -16.47 -11.80
CA ARG A 992 20.16 -17.94 -11.74
C ARG A 992 21.13 -18.51 -10.71
N GLU A 993 22.37 -18.06 -10.71
CA GLU A 993 23.38 -18.44 -9.71
C GLU A 993 22.91 -18.13 -8.29
N LYS A 994 22.39 -16.91 -8.04
CA LYS A 994 21.90 -16.53 -6.71
C LYS A 994 20.63 -17.26 -6.30
N PHE A 995 19.77 -17.64 -7.24
CA PHE A 995 18.63 -18.50 -6.96
C PHE A 995 19.08 -19.90 -6.50
N VAL A 996 20.01 -20.52 -7.24
CA VAL A 996 20.57 -21.83 -6.88
C VAL A 996 21.31 -21.76 -5.54
N GLN A 997 22.09 -20.70 -5.30
CA GLN A 997 22.78 -20.48 -4.03
C GLN A 997 21.80 -20.36 -2.85
N LEU A 998 20.66 -19.68 -3.04
CA LEU A 998 19.64 -19.56 -2.00
C LEU A 998 19.03 -20.92 -1.66
N TYR A 999 18.62 -21.70 -2.66
CA TYR A 999 17.89 -22.96 -2.47
C TYR A 999 18.77 -24.20 -2.27
N SER A 1000 20.09 -24.07 -2.42
CA SER A 1000 21.05 -25.09 -1.98
C SER A 1000 21.13 -25.17 -0.45
N GLN A 1001 20.64 -24.15 0.26
CA GLN A 1001 20.56 -24.16 1.72
C GLN A 1001 19.36 -24.99 2.21
N PRO A 1002 19.45 -25.63 3.39
CA PRO A 1002 18.34 -26.37 4.00
C PRO A 1002 17.34 -25.40 4.67
N ILE A 1003 16.63 -24.60 3.86
CA ILE A 1003 15.80 -23.48 4.34
C ILE A 1003 14.68 -23.96 5.29
N LEU A 1004 13.96 -25.03 4.94
CA LEU A 1004 12.83 -25.53 5.76
C LEU A 1004 13.33 -26.19 7.04
N GLU A 1005 14.46 -26.89 7.01
CA GLU A 1005 15.07 -27.51 8.19
C GLU A 1005 15.64 -26.45 9.12
N ASN A 1006 16.28 -25.41 8.59
CA ASN A 1006 16.74 -24.25 9.36
C ASN A 1006 15.56 -23.57 10.04
N LEU A 1007 14.45 -23.36 9.33
CA LEU A 1007 13.22 -22.80 9.90
C LEU A 1007 12.66 -23.67 11.04
N LEU A 1008 12.60 -25.00 10.85
CA LEU A 1008 12.15 -25.93 11.89
C LEU A 1008 13.08 -25.90 13.11
N LYS A 1009 14.39 -25.87 12.89
CA LYS A 1009 15.40 -25.75 13.94
C LYS A 1009 15.23 -24.45 14.73
N ASP A 1010 15.01 -23.34 14.04
CA ASP A 1010 14.74 -22.04 14.65
C ASP A 1010 13.46 -22.08 15.50
N PHE A 1011 12.39 -22.71 15.02
CA PHE A 1011 11.16 -22.88 15.80
C PHE A 1011 11.36 -23.75 17.04
N LYS A 1012 12.07 -24.87 16.93
CA LYS A 1012 12.40 -25.74 18.08
C LYS A 1012 13.29 -25.02 19.10
N GLN A 1013 14.23 -24.17 18.65
CA GLN A 1013 15.06 -23.37 19.55
C GLN A 1013 14.27 -22.27 20.25
N GLN A 1014 13.35 -21.61 19.54
CA GLN A 1014 12.50 -20.56 20.10
C GLN A 1014 11.42 -21.11 21.04
N PHE A 1015 10.92 -22.31 20.76
CA PHE A 1015 9.82 -22.96 21.47
C PHE A 1015 10.17 -24.43 21.81
N PRO A 1016 11.12 -24.67 22.74
CA PRO A 1016 11.63 -26.02 23.03
C PRO A 1016 10.59 -26.95 23.68
N HIS A 1017 9.48 -26.41 24.18
CA HIS A 1017 8.37 -27.14 24.80
C HIS A 1017 7.25 -27.47 23.80
N LEU A 1018 7.33 -27.00 22.55
CA LEU A 1018 6.34 -27.28 21.51
C LEU A 1018 6.85 -28.37 20.56
N GLU A 1019 5.97 -29.28 20.19
CA GLU A 1019 6.23 -30.27 19.16
C GLU A 1019 5.77 -29.76 17.79
N PHE A 1020 6.65 -29.86 16.80
CA PHE A 1020 6.40 -29.41 15.44
C PHE A 1020 6.41 -30.59 14.47
N PRO A 1021 5.54 -30.58 13.44
CA PRO A 1021 5.55 -31.60 12.40
C PRO A 1021 6.88 -31.61 11.65
N GLU A 1022 7.30 -32.79 11.20
CA GLU A 1022 8.50 -32.95 10.38
C GLU A 1022 8.39 -32.21 9.04
N VAL A 1023 9.53 -31.81 8.49
CA VAL A 1023 9.59 -31.16 7.17
C VAL A 1023 9.06 -32.13 6.10
N PRO A 1024 8.20 -31.68 5.17
CA PRO A 1024 7.73 -32.51 4.07
C PRO A 1024 8.90 -33.08 3.25
N LYS A 1025 8.74 -34.31 2.76
CA LYS A 1025 9.71 -34.91 1.83
C LYS A 1025 9.80 -34.05 0.57
N ARG A 1026 11.01 -33.89 0.06
CA ARG A 1026 11.28 -33.17 -1.20
C ARG A 1026 11.29 -34.17 -2.35
N GLY A 1027 11.00 -33.68 -3.55
CA GLY A 1027 11.22 -34.42 -4.79
C GLY A 1027 12.68 -34.40 -5.24
N ASP A 1028 12.89 -34.78 -6.49
CA ASP A 1028 14.22 -35.11 -7.03
C ASP A 1028 14.76 -34.06 -8.02
N LEU A 1029 14.15 -32.87 -8.10
CA LEU A 1029 14.63 -31.79 -8.97
C LEU A 1029 16.09 -31.40 -8.67
N ASP A 1030 16.96 -31.52 -9.68
CA ASP A 1030 18.29 -30.92 -9.64
C ASP A 1030 18.20 -29.42 -9.88
N LEU A 1031 18.55 -28.65 -8.85
CA LEU A 1031 18.56 -27.19 -8.88
C LEU A 1031 19.53 -26.61 -9.91
N LYS A 1032 20.56 -27.37 -10.32
CA LYS A 1032 21.52 -26.91 -11.32
C LYS A 1032 20.88 -26.74 -12.70
N GLU A 1033 19.74 -27.36 -12.96
CA GLU A 1033 18.98 -27.16 -14.20
C GLU A 1033 18.50 -25.71 -14.37
N VAL A 1034 18.28 -24.99 -13.27
CA VAL A 1034 17.93 -23.55 -13.28
C VAL A 1034 19.02 -22.71 -13.96
N LEU A 1035 20.29 -23.10 -13.85
CA LEU A 1035 21.40 -22.38 -14.49
C LEU A 1035 21.29 -22.40 -16.01
N LYS A 1036 20.66 -23.43 -16.58
CA LYS A 1036 20.48 -23.58 -18.03
C LYS A 1036 19.14 -23.03 -18.53
N ALA A 1037 18.21 -22.69 -17.63
CA ALA A 1037 16.84 -22.31 -17.99
C ALA A 1037 16.77 -20.87 -18.54
N PRO A 1038 16.60 -20.66 -19.86
CA PRO A 1038 16.63 -19.32 -20.45
C PRO A 1038 15.36 -18.52 -20.12
N TYR A 1039 14.25 -19.21 -19.83
CA TYR A 1039 12.96 -18.60 -19.56
C TYR A 1039 12.62 -18.49 -18.06
N PHE A 1040 13.56 -18.78 -17.16
CA PHE A 1040 13.34 -18.63 -15.71
C PHE A 1040 12.87 -17.20 -15.37
N PHE A 1041 13.59 -16.21 -15.89
CA PHE A 1041 13.21 -14.81 -16.00
C PHE A 1041 13.28 -14.44 -17.48
N ASN A 1042 12.25 -13.86 -18.08
CA ASN A 1042 12.23 -13.59 -19.53
C ASN A 1042 11.39 -12.40 -19.96
#